data_AF-A0A366KW15-F1
#
_entry.id   AF-A0A366KW15-F1
#
_cell.length_a   1.000
_cell.length_b   1.000
_cell.length_c   1.000
_cell.angle_alpha   90.00
_cell.angle_beta   90.00
_cell.angle_gamma   90.00
#
_symmetry.space_group_name_H-M   'P 1'
#
loop_
_entity.id
_entity.type
_entity.pdbx_description
1 polymer ?
#
loop_
_entity_poly.entity_id
_entity_poly.type
_entity_poly.pdbx_seq_one_letter_code
_entity_poly.pdbx_strand_id
1 'polypeptide(L)'
;MKSSFSFGRCPKILFLLLFLSTVTFNGFSQQNKADYNLLWQISGKGMAKPSYLFGSMHVKDRRAFNFSDSVIKAIQASSGFVLEIHPDSLLKSIYESSIGEKNKGKITGLITAEQTAELIKRFQAKNGYKPDSALLDNPVLVSSLMKPVFSKKDDMQTFMDAYLYGMAKMMKKDIYGLEKPEDQVKLLYGDDQKIGALFDIDEEAEAQNFEKMINIYSRGNLDEISAYLNEEDKDQLDLVGRNKVMVSGITKLIASYNMFIAVGAAHLAGEQGIINLLKQQGYTLRAVKADFTGLAKSFKIDYAKMDWVKYKDAADNFEIEFPAQPFVVKKIIGKSLTCTDLVTDVLYTFHSTYIGPLDKASPKQYLDTVLKGYTKGDVKLLSKKNDNRFGAAGLDVEMQINNKFSRAIMFYKNNSLYVLNVENEKNNLHEAFIERFISSLKIGNAISSTGSNWSDYKHAAGAFSLKTPLPPEEMIKEVPNPSFPASPYVMNIYTMLDKVNNISYLFKYNDFPEGMYVADKETVFSGTIKQMEKSGKITAGPKTIFKEGLEGREIELLVQGTYMKVQVFLRGNRTYLLMMQNGISDEKLKEDEFFGSFKMEKYQDGIINEYKVEDLKVFTPGKPVEAVAVDKKDYNSILQHNNTYYSLNKNSGGLYAFETGNLSKYAKILNVDSFYIKIVDGIKKETDSIRKTEDVMVGKSKGKIFTYTDSAAGIERKVKIWINDDRFHYMGVMCTKEELDSKLADAFFNQSTLISASKPFDITASKAKMLFDDLKSKDSLIFNPAFGALSYYEFDKTEIPLMNAALKIKYADDTTTNGVRIRLIRWLSVLQKQKSIPLLKELFADVKNPDVLRAKALAEVVNLDSTQYGWYLKNLSDQKTLHLKNNWMIFKPLSDSLAFVSRNFDQVLALKNKPEYRDNILDIVSDMINEKNRSKYLAQVKNSRDKITATALTDLNTYLKDTENEDASSMYAYLNILPALDVPNLTDVFTKKIIADTVPYMLTQALCARIKANLPVDQKLLDTQLDSLSTRYDILLAFDDAKQMDKVPAKYKKHEEIAKLMFYNYLGMENDYPETISLLDKVEVNGKTYYAFEYSYSGEEGKKTYVGVCGSFDAKNDKIALRDYNSYSDFEEKSDDWLTQAKTMIKVLEE
;
A
#
# COMPACT_ATOMS: atom_id res chain seq x y z
N MET A 1 -7.00 1.49 76.12
CA MET A 1 -7.61 1.47 77.46
C MET A 1 -9.07 1.86 77.34
N LYS A 2 -9.96 0.97 77.82
CA LYS A 2 -11.28 1.18 78.48
C LYS A 2 -11.82 2.63 78.52
N SER A 3 -13.11 2.96 78.41
CA SER A 3 -14.37 2.21 78.52
C SER A 3 -15.54 3.20 78.37
N SER A 4 -16.71 2.67 78.02
CA SER A 4 -18.09 3.18 78.21
C SER A 4 -18.38 3.87 79.56
N PHE A 5 -19.41 4.73 79.63
CA PHE A 5 -20.62 4.54 80.47
C PHE A 5 -21.67 5.65 80.30
N SER A 6 -22.87 5.36 80.82
CA SER A 6 -24.21 5.75 80.38
C SER A 6 -24.98 6.70 81.33
N PHE A 7 -25.96 7.42 80.76
CA PHE A 7 -27.33 7.74 81.25
C PHE A 7 -27.59 8.30 82.67
N GLY A 8 -28.45 9.35 82.73
CA GLY A 8 -29.50 9.40 83.75
C GLY A 8 -30.14 10.75 84.14
N ARG A 9 -31.38 10.96 83.65
CA ARG A 9 -32.59 11.47 84.35
C ARG A 9 -32.85 12.98 84.60
N CYS A 10 -33.99 13.39 84.04
CA CYS A 10 -34.87 14.53 84.36
C CYS A 10 -35.85 14.15 85.51
N PRO A 11 -36.52 15.06 86.26
CA PRO A 11 -37.76 15.78 85.84
C PRO A 11 -37.87 17.26 86.33
N LYS A 12 -38.50 18.21 85.58
CA LYS A 12 -39.89 18.76 85.70
C LYS A 12 -40.25 19.23 87.15
N ILE A 13 -40.76 20.43 87.47
CA ILE A 13 -41.73 21.33 86.79
C ILE A 13 -41.95 22.62 87.65
N LEU A 14 -42.37 23.73 87.00
CA LEU A 14 -43.30 24.80 87.44
C LEU A 14 -42.83 26.25 87.77
N PHE A 15 -43.64 27.19 87.25
CA PHE A 15 -43.81 28.64 87.50
C PHE A 15 -42.92 29.60 86.69
N LEU A 16 -43.31 30.08 85.50
CA LEU A 16 -44.47 30.93 85.11
C LEU A 16 -44.35 32.39 85.60
N LEU A 17 -44.34 33.31 84.62
CA LEU A 17 -44.58 34.77 84.70
C LEU A 17 -43.38 35.70 85.00
N LEU A 18 -42.69 36.12 83.93
CA LEU A 18 -42.44 37.52 83.51
C LEU A 18 -41.13 37.60 82.69
N PHE A 19 -41.23 37.41 81.37
CA PHE A 19 -40.60 38.29 80.38
C PHE A 19 -41.11 37.88 79.00
N LEU A 20 -42.15 38.57 78.54
CA LEU A 20 -42.57 38.57 77.15
C LEU A 20 -41.48 39.31 76.35
N SER A 21 -41.09 38.74 75.20
CA SER A 21 -40.32 39.31 74.07
C SER A 21 -38.89 38.78 73.85
N THR A 22 -38.77 37.59 73.25
CA THR A 22 -37.89 37.29 72.09
C THR A 22 -38.18 35.86 71.60
N VAL A 23 -39.11 35.70 70.65
CA VAL A 23 -39.12 34.54 69.76
C VAL A 23 -38.24 34.92 68.58
N THR A 24 -36.96 34.54 68.65
CA THR A 24 -36.11 34.55 67.46
C THR A 24 -36.47 33.35 66.60
N PHE A 25 -36.94 33.64 65.39
CA PHE A 25 -36.88 32.74 64.27
C PHE A 25 -35.46 32.18 64.17
N ASN A 26 -35.28 30.87 64.38
CA ASN A 26 -34.13 30.16 63.83
C ASN A 26 -34.34 30.06 62.31
N GLY A 27 -34.04 31.16 61.61
CA GLY A 27 -33.93 31.15 60.16
C GLY A 27 -32.76 30.28 59.76
N PHE A 28 -33.02 29.27 58.91
CA PHE A 28 -31.99 28.60 58.14
C PHE A 28 -31.13 29.67 57.43
N SER A 29 -29.88 29.80 57.85
CA SER A 29 -28.91 30.65 57.17
C SER A 29 -28.69 30.11 55.76
N GLN A 30 -29.31 30.73 54.76
CA GLN A 30 -28.95 30.57 53.35
C GLN A 30 -27.51 31.04 53.18
N GLN A 31 -26.59 30.13 52.82
CA GLN A 31 -25.24 30.50 52.40
C GLN A 31 -25.33 31.23 51.04
N ASN A 32 -25.50 32.55 51.08
CA ASN A 32 -25.31 33.41 49.93
C ASN A 32 -23.81 33.53 49.67
N LYS A 33 -23.32 32.99 48.54
CA LYS A 33 -21.98 33.29 48.03
C LYS A 33 -22.06 34.58 47.23
N ALA A 34 -21.70 35.71 47.83
CA ALA A 34 -21.84 37.04 47.22
C ALA A 34 -21.06 37.17 45.89
N ASP A 35 -19.95 36.46 45.75
CA ASP A 35 -19.03 36.55 44.61
C ASP A 35 -19.29 35.49 43.51
N TYR A 36 -20.38 34.70 43.63
CA TYR A 36 -20.73 33.69 42.63
C TYR A 36 -21.52 34.32 41.48
N ASN A 37 -20.92 34.45 40.30
CA ASN A 37 -21.43 35.26 39.19
C ASN A 37 -21.34 34.56 37.80
N LEU A 38 -21.51 33.24 37.73
CA LEU A 38 -21.54 32.50 36.46
C LEU A 38 -22.84 32.63 35.66
N LEU A 39 -23.93 33.12 36.26
CA LEU A 39 -25.23 33.29 35.60
C LEU A 39 -25.58 34.78 35.48
N TRP A 40 -25.87 35.22 34.25
CA TRP A 40 -26.20 36.59 33.90
C TRP A 40 -27.57 36.67 33.26
N GLN A 41 -28.33 37.72 33.57
CA GLN A 41 -29.59 38.04 32.92
C GLN A 41 -29.37 39.10 31.85
N ILE A 42 -29.89 38.84 30.65
CA ILE A 42 -29.91 39.74 29.49
C ILE A 42 -31.31 40.37 29.39
N SER A 43 -31.37 41.70 29.31
CA SER A 43 -32.61 42.47 29.19
C SER A 43 -32.40 43.76 28.37
N GLY A 44 -33.45 44.53 28.12
CA GLY A 44 -33.40 45.77 27.34
C GLY A 44 -33.92 45.60 25.91
N LYS A 45 -33.75 46.61 25.06
CA LYS A 45 -34.18 46.63 23.64
C LYS A 45 -35.62 46.16 23.36
N GLY A 46 -36.56 46.47 24.27
CA GLY A 46 -37.97 46.09 24.10
C GLY A 46 -38.28 44.60 24.33
N MET A 47 -37.36 43.82 24.90
CA MET A 47 -37.61 42.42 25.27
C MET A 47 -38.70 42.31 26.34
N ALA A 48 -39.76 41.55 26.06
CA ALA A 48 -40.87 41.33 27.01
C ALA A 48 -40.49 40.42 28.19
N LYS A 49 -39.53 39.50 27.99
CA LYS A 49 -38.98 38.60 29.02
C LYS A 49 -37.46 38.57 28.90
N PRO A 50 -36.73 38.48 30.02
CA PRO A 50 -35.28 38.39 29.98
C PRO A 50 -34.81 37.03 29.46
N SER A 51 -33.63 37.02 28.84
CA SER A 51 -32.85 35.81 28.55
C SER A 51 -31.73 35.65 29.58
N TYR A 52 -31.08 34.49 29.62
CA TYR A 52 -30.04 34.17 30.58
C TYR A 52 -28.79 33.64 29.87
N LEU A 53 -27.61 34.02 30.35
CA LEU A 53 -26.30 33.61 29.86
C LEU A 53 -25.54 32.96 31.02
N PHE A 54 -25.12 31.71 30.83
CA PHE A 54 -24.45 30.90 31.83
C PHE A 54 -23.08 30.46 31.34
N GLY A 55 -22.08 30.61 32.21
CA GLY A 55 -20.71 30.15 31.98
C GLY A 55 -20.55 28.70 32.41
N SER A 56 -20.52 27.76 31.46
CA SER A 56 -20.31 26.34 31.69
C SER A 56 -18.82 25.95 31.66
N MET A 57 -18.54 24.68 32.00
CA MET A 57 -17.22 24.07 31.90
C MET A 57 -17.37 22.62 31.45
N HIS A 58 -16.64 22.23 30.40
CA HIS A 58 -16.79 20.94 29.73
C HIS A 58 -16.12 19.78 30.48
N VAL A 59 -16.65 19.39 31.65
CA VAL A 59 -16.07 18.38 32.54
C VAL A 59 -17.11 17.48 33.19
N LYS A 60 -16.72 16.24 33.54
CA LYS A 60 -17.54 15.27 34.31
C LYS A 60 -17.38 15.40 35.84
N ASP A 61 -16.37 16.16 36.31
CA ASP A 61 -16.07 16.31 37.74
C ASP A 61 -17.27 16.93 38.48
N ARG A 62 -17.75 16.22 39.50
CA ARG A 62 -18.95 16.57 40.26
C ARG A 62 -18.92 18.00 40.81
N ARG A 63 -17.76 18.58 41.11
CA ARG A 63 -17.67 19.93 41.68
C ARG A 63 -18.18 21.00 40.72
N ALA A 64 -18.04 20.80 39.41
CA ALA A 64 -18.58 21.72 38.42
C ALA A 64 -20.12 21.79 38.47
N PHE A 65 -20.79 20.70 38.86
CA PHE A 65 -22.25 20.54 38.94
C PHE A 65 -22.89 21.18 40.17
N ASN A 66 -22.09 21.74 41.06
CA ASN A 66 -22.57 22.50 42.21
C ASN A 66 -22.91 23.96 41.83
N PHE A 67 -23.60 24.17 40.71
CA PHE A 67 -24.06 25.49 40.29
C PHE A 67 -25.28 25.95 41.10
N SER A 68 -25.53 27.26 41.10
CA SER A 68 -26.64 27.85 41.87
C SER A 68 -28.02 27.35 41.39
N ASP A 69 -28.98 27.24 42.29
CA ASP A 69 -30.36 26.83 42.00
C ASP A 69 -31.04 27.77 40.99
N SER A 70 -30.56 29.01 40.90
CA SER A 70 -30.98 30.02 39.93
C SER A 70 -30.79 29.56 38.49
N VAL A 71 -29.84 28.67 38.20
CA VAL A 71 -29.63 28.07 36.87
C VAL A 71 -30.84 27.25 36.44
N ILE A 72 -31.33 26.35 37.30
CA ILE A 72 -32.50 25.52 37.00
C ILE A 72 -33.74 26.39 36.80
N LYS A 73 -33.94 27.38 37.68
CA LYS A 73 -35.06 28.33 37.57
C LYS A 73 -34.99 29.12 36.26
N ALA A 74 -33.79 29.52 35.83
CA ALA A 74 -33.57 30.23 34.58
C ALA A 74 -33.85 29.37 33.34
N ILE A 75 -33.44 28.09 33.36
CA ILE A 75 -33.80 27.13 32.29
C ILE A 75 -35.32 26.95 32.24
N GLN A 76 -35.97 26.76 33.39
CA GLN A 76 -37.43 26.62 33.46
C GLN A 76 -38.17 27.84 32.91
N ALA A 77 -37.70 29.06 33.25
CA ALA A 77 -38.29 30.32 32.82
C ALA A 77 -38.06 30.64 31.34
N SER A 78 -37.10 30.00 30.68
CA SER A 78 -36.74 30.22 29.27
C SER A 78 -37.62 29.41 28.32
N SER A 79 -37.91 29.93 27.13
CA SER A 79 -38.64 29.20 26.08
C SER A 79 -37.73 28.21 25.34
N GLY A 80 -36.46 28.56 25.16
CA GLY A 80 -35.46 27.72 24.50
C GLY A 80 -34.13 27.65 25.25
N PHE A 81 -33.29 26.72 24.84
CA PHE A 81 -31.95 26.46 25.37
C PHE A 81 -30.93 26.52 24.23
N VAL A 82 -29.79 27.15 24.48
CA VAL A 82 -28.78 27.45 23.47
C VAL A 82 -27.42 27.00 23.97
N LEU A 83 -26.67 26.32 23.12
CA LEU A 83 -25.27 25.95 23.35
C LEU A 83 -24.37 26.64 22.31
N GLU A 84 -23.05 26.60 22.53
CA GLU A 84 -22.07 27.01 21.51
C GLU A 84 -22.35 26.31 20.18
N ILE A 85 -22.67 25.02 20.25
CA ILE A 85 -22.99 24.19 19.10
C ILE A 85 -24.14 23.23 19.40
N HIS A 86 -24.99 22.97 18.41
CA HIS A 86 -26.09 22.01 18.56
C HIS A 86 -25.53 20.58 18.68
N PRO A 87 -25.72 19.86 19.82
CA PRO A 87 -25.04 18.59 20.07
C PRO A 87 -25.34 17.49 19.04
N ASP A 88 -26.62 17.30 18.70
CA ASP A 88 -27.00 16.26 17.72
C ASP A 88 -26.46 16.56 16.31
N SER A 89 -26.36 17.85 15.93
CA SER A 89 -25.82 18.26 14.64
C SER A 89 -24.30 18.10 14.60
N LEU A 90 -23.60 18.39 15.70
CA LEU A 90 -22.16 18.13 15.83
C LEU A 90 -21.85 16.65 15.70
N LEU A 91 -22.56 15.78 16.44
CA LEU A 91 -22.39 14.33 16.31
C LEU A 91 -22.63 13.89 14.88
N LYS A 92 -23.66 14.41 14.22
CA LYS A 92 -23.91 14.15 12.81
C LYS A 92 -22.73 14.54 11.92
N SER A 93 -22.22 15.75 12.05
CA SER A 93 -21.08 16.22 11.23
C SER A 93 -19.78 15.46 11.55
N ILE A 94 -19.55 15.05 12.79
CA ILE A 94 -18.41 14.19 13.17
C ILE A 94 -18.56 12.81 12.53
N TYR A 95 -19.73 12.17 12.65
CA TYR A 95 -19.97 10.87 12.03
C TYR A 95 -19.87 10.94 10.50
N GLU A 96 -20.49 11.92 9.86
CA GLU A 96 -20.39 12.16 8.41
C GLU A 96 -18.95 12.44 7.96
N SER A 97 -18.14 13.13 8.77
CA SER A 97 -16.71 13.37 8.48
C SER A 97 -15.82 12.16 8.77
N SER A 98 -16.23 11.28 9.68
CA SER A 98 -15.52 10.03 9.99
C SER A 98 -15.75 8.94 8.93
N ILE A 99 -16.93 8.97 8.28
CA ILE A 99 -17.37 8.02 7.26
C ILE A 99 -17.14 8.57 5.84
N GLY A 100 -17.24 9.89 5.63
CA GLY A 100 -16.94 10.56 4.37
C GLY A 100 -15.47 10.99 4.27
N GLU A 101 -14.79 10.65 3.19
CA GLU A 101 -13.34 10.86 3.03
C GLU A 101 -12.90 12.30 2.77
N LYS A 102 -13.83 13.26 2.67
CA LYS A 102 -13.51 14.65 2.28
C LYS A 102 -12.65 15.44 3.28
N ASN A 103 -12.45 14.98 4.52
CA ASN A 103 -11.74 15.74 5.56
C ASN A 103 -10.75 14.93 6.42
N LYS A 104 -10.23 13.77 5.95
CA LYS A 104 -9.20 13.04 6.69
C LYS A 104 -7.79 13.55 6.35
N GLY A 105 -7.33 14.59 7.03
CA GLY A 105 -5.88 14.78 7.19
C GLY A 105 -5.35 13.57 7.95
N LYS A 106 -4.70 12.62 7.26
CA LYS A 106 -4.24 11.38 7.90
C LYS A 106 -3.10 11.70 8.85
N ILE A 107 -3.14 11.22 10.10
CA ILE A 107 -2.03 11.43 11.04
C ILE A 107 -0.71 10.91 10.45
N THR A 108 -0.77 9.81 9.68
CA THR A 108 0.35 9.16 9.01
C THR A 108 0.96 9.99 7.87
N GLY A 109 0.21 10.97 7.33
CA GLY A 109 0.72 11.97 6.39
C GLY A 109 1.26 13.24 7.08
N LEU A 110 1.11 13.34 8.40
CA LEU A 110 1.44 14.52 9.20
C LEU A 110 2.61 14.26 10.19
N ILE A 111 3.04 13.00 10.35
CA ILE A 111 4.14 12.59 11.25
C ILE A 111 5.09 11.58 10.55
N THR A 112 6.32 11.48 11.02
CA THR A 112 7.32 10.55 10.47
C THR A 112 6.99 9.07 10.77
N ALA A 113 7.64 8.14 10.06
CA ALA A 113 7.51 6.70 10.35
C ALA A 113 7.94 6.35 11.78
N GLU A 114 8.96 7.04 12.31
CA GLU A 114 9.45 6.90 13.69
C GLU A 114 8.43 7.42 14.71
N GLN A 115 7.84 8.60 14.45
CA GLN A 115 6.76 9.15 15.26
C GLN A 115 5.50 8.28 15.20
N THR A 116 5.21 7.64 14.07
CA THR A 116 4.11 6.68 13.92
C THR A 116 4.35 5.44 14.79
N ALA A 117 5.57 4.90 14.80
CA ALA A 117 5.91 3.75 15.63
C ALA A 117 5.83 4.09 17.13
N GLU A 118 6.30 5.26 17.54
CA GLU A 118 6.21 5.75 18.92
C GLU A 118 4.75 6.02 19.32
N LEU A 119 3.95 6.62 18.44
CA LEU A 119 2.51 6.81 18.65
C LEU A 119 1.79 5.48 18.85
N ILE A 120 2.05 4.48 18.01
CA ILE A 120 1.48 3.13 18.14
C ILE A 120 1.85 2.50 19.49
N LYS A 121 3.12 2.63 19.89
CA LYS A 121 3.62 2.12 21.17
C LYS A 121 2.95 2.82 22.36
N ARG A 122 2.88 4.14 22.37
CA ARG A 122 2.20 4.93 23.41
C ARG A 122 0.71 4.64 23.46
N PHE A 123 0.07 4.54 22.29
CA PHE A 123 -1.33 4.16 22.18
C PHE A 123 -1.59 2.79 22.77
N GLN A 124 -0.77 1.80 22.42
CA GLN A 124 -0.92 0.43 22.92
C GLN A 124 -0.66 0.35 24.42
N ALA A 125 0.34 1.06 24.93
CA ALA A 125 0.61 1.14 26.36
C ALA A 125 -0.58 1.75 27.14
N LYS A 126 -1.23 2.78 26.58
CA LYS A 126 -2.36 3.48 27.20
C LYS A 126 -3.68 2.72 27.09
N ASN A 127 -3.99 2.19 25.91
CA ASN A 127 -5.30 1.66 25.58
C ASN A 127 -5.37 0.12 25.64
N GLY A 128 -4.23 -0.57 25.80
CA GLY A 128 -4.16 -2.02 25.93
C GLY A 128 -4.25 -2.80 24.61
N TYR A 129 -4.43 -2.13 23.48
CA TYR A 129 -4.46 -2.75 22.15
C TYR A 129 -3.69 -1.92 21.12
N LYS A 130 -3.16 -2.60 20.10
CA LYS A 130 -2.50 -1.94 18.97
C LYS A 130 -3.57 -1.29 18.08
N PRO A 131 -3.46 0.00 17.73
CA PRO A 131 -4.43 0.64 16.86
C PRO A 131 -4.31 0.08 15.43
N ASP A 132 -5.44 -0.10 14.75
CA ASP A 132 -5.45 -0.46 13.32
C ASP A 132 -5.23 0.79 12.43
N SER A 133 -5.08 0.58 11.13
CA SER A 133 -4.82 1.69 10.19
C SER A 133 -5.97 2.67 10.07
N ALA A 134 -7.22 2.22 10.22
CA ALA A 134 -8.39 3.09 10.14
C ALA A 134 -8.50 4.01 11.36
N LEU A 135 -8.12 3.49 12.53
CA LEU A 135 -8.02 4.23 13.79
C LEU A 135 -6.90 5.25 13.74
N LEU A 136 -5.70 4.85 13.29
CA LEU A 136 -4.53 5.72 13.14
C LEU A 136 -4.79 6.86 12.16
N ASP A 137 -5.45 6.59 11.03
CA ASP A 137 -5.75 7.61 10.01
C ASP A 137 -6.85 8.61 10.42
N ASN A 138 -7.40 8.48 11.63
CA ASN A 138 -8.37 9.41 12.20
C ASN A 138 -7.71 10.27 13.29
N PRO A 139 -7.11 11.44 12.96
CA PRO A 139 -6.37 12.26 13.92
C PRO A 139 -7.24 12.71 15.10
N VAL A 140 -8.54 12.89 14.89
CA VAL A 140 -9.49 13.25 15.95
C VAL A 140 -9.68 12.11 16.93
N LEU A 141 -9.84 10.89 16.41
CA LEU A 141 -10.02 9.71 17.25
C LEU A 141 -8.72 9.31 17.96
N VAL A 142 -7.57 9.40 17.27
CA VAL A 142 -6.26 9.21 17.90
C VAL A 142 -6.03 10.25 18.98
N SER A 143 -6.19 11.53 18.69
CA SER A 143 -6.04 12.60 19.68
C SER A 143 -6.97 12.38 20.88
N SER A 144 -8.23 12.04 20.63
CA SER A 144 -9.20 11.76 21.70
C SER A 144 -8.81 10.56 22.58
N LEU A 145 -8.25 9.49 22.01
CA LEU A 145 -7.85 8.28 22.74
C LEU A 145 -6.46 8.41 23.38
N MET A 146 -5.67 9.37 22.93
CA MET A 146 -4.35 9.68 23.46
C MET A 146 -4.38 10.75 24.55
N LYS A 147 -5.44 11.56 24.64
CA LYS A 147 -5.62 12.53 25.73
C LYS A 147 -5.70 11.83 27.10
N PRO A 148 -5.09 12.38 28.15
CA PRO A 148 -5.26 11.87 29.52
C PRO A 148 -6.74 11.90 29.92
N VAL A 149 -7.23 10.81 30.51
CA VAL A 149 -8.58 10.73 31.05
C VAL A 149 -8.49 10.81 32.57
N PHE A 150 -8.84 11.97 33.12
CA PHE A 150 -8.84 12.20 34.56
C PHE A 150 -10.17 11.80 35.19
N SER A 151 -10.51 10.50 35.14
CA SER A 151 -11.77 10.00 35.70
C SER A 151 -11.69 9.82 37.23
N LYS A 152 -12.71 10.27 37.95
CA LYS A 152 -12.90 10.02 39.39
C LYS A 152 -14.10 9.10 39.61
N LYS A 153 -14.05 8.33 40.70
CA LYS A 153 -15.12 7.39 41.08
C LYS A 153 -16.48 8.06 41.21
N ASP A 154 -16.49 9.34 41.58
CA ASP A 154 -17.70 10.10 41.86
C ASP A 154 -18.10 11.08 40.75
N ASP A 155 -17.43 11.00 39.60
CA ASP A 155 -17.79 11.74 38.39
C ASP A 155 -19.25 11.52 37.97
N MET A 156 -19.80 12.58 37.39
CA MET A 156 -21.14 12.57 36.82
C MET A 156 -21.23 11.62 35.62
N GLN A 157 -22.46 11.25 35.24
CA GLN A 157 -22.68 10.35 34.09
C GLN A 157 -22.24 10.98 32.77
N THR A 158 -22.46 12.29 32.62
CA THR A 158 -22.07 13.07 31.46
C THR A 158 -21.40 14.37 31.90
N PHE A 159 -20.85 15.15 30.97
CA PHE A 159 -20.26 16.45 31.24
C PHE A 159 -21.34 17.54 31.40
N MET A 160 -20.97 18.67 32.02
CA MET A 160 -21.90 19.74 32.39
C MET A 160 -22.87 20.15 31.28
N ASP A 161 -22.36 20.47 30.10
CA ASP A 161 -23.16 21.02 29.01
C ASP A 161 -24.19 19.99 28.52
N ALA A 162 -23.81 18.71 28.44
CA ALA A 162 -24.72 17.61 28.12
C ALA A 162 -25.75 17.34 29.23
N TYR A 163 -25.39 17.57 30.50
CA TYR A 163 -26.34 17.50 31.61
C TYR A 163 -27.37 18.63 31.55
N LEU A 164 -26.95 19.88 31.28
CA LEU A 164 -27.84 21.01 31.06
C LEU A 164 -28.74 20.81 29.83
N TYR A 165 -28.16 20.27 28.74
CA TYR A 165 -28.90 19.83 27.56
C TYR A 165 -29.96 18.77 27.92
N GLY A 166 -29.60 17.79 28.73
CA GLY A 166 -30.54 16.79 29.25
C GLY A 166 -31.67 17.40 30.08
N MET A 167 -31.39 18.39 30.93
CA MET A 167 -32.45 19.14 31.62
C MET A 167 -33.39 19.83 30.63
N ALA A 168 -32.82 20.49 29.62
CA ALA A 168 -33.58 21.20 28.60
C ALA A 168 -34.48 20.24 27.79
N LYS A 169 -33.96 19.08 27.38
CA LYS A 169 -34.74 18.01 26.72
C LYS A 169 -35.88 17.51 27.61
N MET A 170 -35.59 17.21 28.88
CA MET A 170 -36.61 16.76 29.83
C MET A 170 -37.71 17.82 30.03
N MET A 171 -37.35 19.10 29.99
CA MET A 171 -38.28 20.24 30.07
C MET A 171 -38.91 20.64 28.72
N LYS A 172 -38.66 19.88 27.65
CA LYS A 172 -39.17 20.12 26.29
C LYS A 172 -38.86 21.54 25.77
N LYS A 173 -37.64 22.02 26.00
CA LYS A 173 -37.16 23.30 25.45
C LYS A 173 -36.70 23.12 24.01
N ASP A 174 -36.92 24.12 23.18
CA ASP A 174 -36.32 24.18 21.84
C ASP A 174 -34.80 24.38 21.98
N ILE A 175 -34.02 23.60 21.23
CA ILE A 175 -32.55 23.56 21.36
C ILE A 175 -31.90 24.23 20.14
N TYR A 176 -30.93 25.12 20.38
CA TYR A 176 -30.21 25.85 19.33
C TYR A 176 -28.69 25.78 19.53
N GLY A 177 -27.94 25.95 18.44
CA GLY A 177 -26.49 26.14 18.44
C GLY A 177 -26.13 27.51 17.87
N LEU A 178 -25.05 28.12 18.37
CA LEU A 178 -24.58 29.44 17.93
C LEU A 178 -23.59 29.36 16.76
N GLU A 179 -22.83 28.28 16.68
CA GLU A 179 -21.79 28.00 15.69
C GLU A 179 -22.22 26.88 14.73
N LYS A 180 -21.55 26.81 13.57
CA LYS A 180 -21.76 25.75 12.59
C LYS A 180 -20.97 24.50 12.96
N PRO A 181 -21.58 23.30 12.87
CA PRO A 181 -20.87 22.03 13.10
C PRO A 181 -19.62 21.83 12.26
N GLU A 182 -19.64 22.26 11.00
CA GLU A 182 -18.52 22.05 10.08
C GLU A 182 -17.27 22.82 10.50
N ASP A 183 -17.44 23.98 11.13
CA ASP A 183 -16.33 24.83 11.57
C ASP A 183 -15.66 24.23 12.82
N GLN A 184 -16.44 23.65 13.73
CA GLN A 184 -15.92 22.88 14.89
C GLN A 184 -15.20 21.62 14.44
N VAL A 185 -15.74 20.89 13.45
CA VAL A 185 -15.07 19.74 12.86
C VAL A 185 -13.72 20.13 12.25
N LYS A 186 -13.63 21.23 11.48
CA LYS A 186 -12.35 21.70 10.92
C LYS A 186 -11.29 21.99 11.99
N LEU A 187 -11.67 22.58 13.13
CA LEU A 187 -10.75 22.83 14.26
C LEU A 187 -10.21 21.53 14.88
N LEU A 188 -10.95 20.43 14.78
CA LEU A 188 -10.50 19.10 15.20
C LEU A 188 -9.52 18.48 14.20
N TYR A 189 -9.62 18.81 12.90
CA TYR A 189 -8.82 18.21 11.82
C TYR A 189 -7.66 19.10 11.30
N GLY A 190 -7.61 20.39 11.64
CA GLY A 190 -6.62 21.34 11.12
C GLY A 190 -5.67 21.86 12.20
N ASP A 191 -4.52 21.20 12.38
CA ASP A 191 -3.19 21.83 12.52
C ASP A 191 -2.08 20.79 12.69
N ASP A 192 -0.92 20.97 12.04
CA ASP A 192 0.28 20.12 12.21
C ASP A 192 0.84 20.23 13.64
N GLN A 193 0.63 21.38 14.29
CA GLN A 193 1.09 21.66 15.65
C GLN A 193 0.33 20.83 16.71
N LYS A 194 -0.95 20.52 16.50
CA LYS A 194 -1.76 19.74 17.45
C LYS A 194 -1.39 18.25 17.50
N ILE A 195 -0.81 17.73 16.42
CA ILE A 195 -0.32 16.36 16.38
C ILE A 195 1.05 16.25 17.04
N GLY A 196 1.92 17.26 16.88
CA GLY A 196 3.18 17.38 17.63
C GLY A 196 2.95 17.33 19.15
N ALA A 197 1.89 17.97 19.63
CA ALA A 197 1.52 17.97 21.05
C ALA A 197 1.20 16.58 21.63
N LEU A 198 0.89 15.56 20.82
CA LEU A 198 0.69 14.18 21.30
C LEU A 198 1.98 13.54 21.84
N PHE A 199 3.14 14.08 21.48
CA PHE A 199 4.44 13.54 21.84
C PHE A 199 5.05 14.18 23.10
N ASP A 200 4.56 15.35 23.51
CA ASP A 200 5.13 16.18 24.58
C ASP A 200 4.18 16.37 25.79
N ILE A 201 3.21 15.46 25.99
CA ILE A 201 2.26 15.52 27.10
C ILE A 201 2.94 15.12 28.42
N ASP A 202 3.05 16.07 29.35
CA ASP A 202 3.31 15.80 30.77
C ASP A 202 1.98 15.53 31.49
N GLU A 203 1.62 14.25 31.61
CA GLU A 203 0.33 13.85 32.19
C GLU A 203 0.18 14.29 33.65
N GLU A 204 1.27 14.44 34.41
CA GLU A 204 1.22 14.88 35.81
C GLU A 204 0.95 16.39 35.90
N ALA A 205 1.65 17.19 35.09
CA ALA A 205 1.42 18.63 35.00
C ALA A 205 -0.01 18.94 34.50
N GLU A 206 -0.50 18.21 33.49
CA GLU A 206 -1.88 18.35 33.02
C GLU A 206 -2.91 17.98 34.08
N ALA A 207 -2.68 16.90 34.85
CA ALA A 207 -3.56 16.52 35.96
C ALA A 207 -3.64 17.61 37.04
N GLN A 208 -2.50 18.21 37.39
CA GLN A 208 -2.42 19.30 38.37
C GLN A 208 -3.11 20.57 37.88
N ASN A 209 -2.89 20.96 36.62
CA ASN A 209 -3.55 22.13 36.00
C ASN A 209 -5.06 21.91 35.87
N PHE A 210 -5.49 20.72 35.45
CA PHE A 210 -6.90 20.35 35.39
C PHE A 210 -7.57 20.44 36.77
N GLU A 211 -6.93 19.91 37.80
CA GLU A 211 -7.42 19.98 39.18
C GLU A 211 -7.49 21.43 39.70
N LYS A 212 -6.49 22.26 39.41
CA LYS A 212 -6.48 23.69 39.74
C LYS A 212 -7.63 24.44 39.05
N MET A 213 -7.84 24.19 37.77
CA MET A 213 -8.91 24.79 36.97
C MET A 213 -10.30 24.42 37.51
N ILE A 214 -10.55 23.15 37.85
CA ILE A 214 -11.81 22.72 38.48
C ILE A 214 -12.04 23.46 39.80
N ASN A 215 -11.00 23.58 40.64
CA ASN A 215 -11.09 24.26 41.92
C ASN A 215 -11.45 25.74 41.75
N ILE A 216 -10.84 26.44 40.79
CA ILE A 216 -11.16 27.84 40.47
C ILE A 216 -12.61 27.96 39.97
N TYR A 217 -13.00 27.15 38.97
CA TYR A 217 -14.35 27.18 38.42
C TYR A 217 -15.43 26.90 39.49
N SER A 218 -15.19 25.94 40.40
CA SER A 218 -16.14 25.56 41.46
C SER A 218 -16.47 26.68 42.46
N ARG A 219 -15.63 27.72 42.54
CA ARG A 219 -15.90 28.92 43.35
C ARG A 219 -16.93 29.83 42.67
N GLY A 220 -17.03 29.75 41.34
CA GLY A 220 -17.98 30.48 40.51
C GLY A 220 -17.73 31.98 40.40
N ASN A 221 -16.50 32.42 40.64
CA ASN A 221 -16.06 33.79 40.46
C ASN A 221 -15.45 33.94 39.06
N LEU A 222 -16.16 34.66 38.18
CA LEU A 222 -15.78 34.88 36.79
C LEU A 222 -14.48 35.68 36.65
N ASP A 223 -14.16 36.57 37.59
CA ASP A 223 -12.91 37.34 37.57
C ASP A 223 -11.70 36.44 37.90
N GLU A 224 -11.85 35.50 38.84
CA GLU A 224 -10.82 34.48 39.13
C GLU A 224 -10.60 33.55 37.94
N ILE A 225 -11.67 33.13 37.27
CA ILE A 225 -11.59 32.31 36.06
C ILE A 225 -10.87 33.09 34.95
N SER A 226 -11.23 34.35 34.73
CA SER A 226 -10.60 35.19 33.70
C SER A 226 -9.12 35.48 34.01
N ALA A 227 -8.77 35.71 35.26
CA ALA A 227 -7.38 35.96 35.66
C ALA A 227 -6.50 34.73 35.39
N TYR A 228 -7.00 33.53 35.73
CA TYR A 228 -6.29 32.28 35.48
C TYR A 228 -6.07 32.03 33.98
N LEU A 229 -7.09 32.25 33.16
CA LEU A 229 -7.00 32.06 31.70
C LEU A 229 -6.05 33.07 31.02
N ASN A 230 -5.93 34.29 31.56
CA ASN A 230 -5.02 35.31 31.02
C ASN A 230 -3.54 35.07 31.38
N GLU A 231 -3.25 34.29 32.42
CA GLU A 231 -1.87 33.95 32.83
C GLU A 231 -1.28 32.78 32.01
N GLU A 232 -2.11 31.89 31.47
CA GLU A 232 -1.65 30.64 30.83
C GLU A 232 -1.69 30.62 29.28
N ASP A 233 -2.35 31.57 28.59
CA ASP A 233 -2.67 31.39 27.15
C ASP A 233 -2.14 32.50 26.19
N LYS A 234 -1.37 32.11 25.16
CA LYS A 234 -0.87 33.00 24.08
C LYS A 234 -1.76 32.97 22.82
N ASP A 235 -2.76 32.09 22.74
CA ASP A 235 -3.61 31.90 21.55
C ASP A 235 -4.96 32.64 21.64
N GLN A 236 -4.95 33.89 22.13
CA GLN A 236 -6.16 34.73 22.23
C GLN A 236 -6.85 35.07 20.88
N LEU A 237 -6.23 34.72 19.74
CA LEU A 237 -6.72 35.08 18.40
C LEU A 237 -7.96 34.29 17.95
N ASP A 238 -8.18 33.05 18.43
CA ASP A 238 -9.35 32.23 18.03
C ASP A 238 -10.62 32.56 18.85
N LEU A 239 -10.48 32.82 20.15
CA LEU A 239 -11.61 33.10 21.05
C LEU A 239 -12.40 34.37 20.66
N VAL A 240 -11.71 35.43 20.23
CA VAL A 240 -12.34 36.70 19.86
C VAL A 240 -13.22 36.54 18.61
N GLY A 241 -12.76 35.77 17.62
CA GLY A 241 -13.53 35.48 16.41
C GLY A 241 -14.83 34.73 16.74
N ARG A 242 -14.71 33.68 17.56
CA ARG A 242 -15.85 32.87 18.01
C ARG A 242 -16.84 33.66 18.85
N ASN A 243 -16.38 34.53 19.75
CA ASN A 243 -17.24 35.42 20.54
C ASN A 243 -18.13 36.31 19.66
N LYS A 244 -17.59 36.86 18.56
CA LYS A 244 -18.37 37.69 17.62
C LYS A 244 -19.45 36.87 16.90
N VAL A 245 -19.13 35.66 16.46
CA VAL A 245 -20.10 34.73 15.85
C VAL A 245 -21.22 34.40 16.84
N MET A 246 -20.85 34.03 18.08
CA MET A 246 -21.79 33.70 19.14
C MET A 246 -22.70 34.88 19.50
N VAL A 247 -22.17 36.09 19.66
CA VAL A 247 -22.97 37.30 19.94
C VAL A 247 -23.98 37.57 18.81
N SER A 248 -23.58 37.40 17.55
CA SER A 248 -24.50 37.51 16.41
C SER A 248 -25.61 36.45 16.47
N GLY A 249 -25.30 35.20 16.83
CA GLY A 249 -26.31 34.15 17.03
C GLY A 249 -27.25 34.46 18.21
N ILE A 250 -26.70 34.87 19.35
CA ILE A 250 -27.45 35.24 20.55
C ILE A 250 -28.43 36.37 20.25
N THR A 251 -27.97 37.48 19.65
CA THR A 251 -28.79 38.66 19.37
C THR A 251 -29.96 38.35 18.44
N LYS A 252 -29.77 37.45 17.46
CA LYS A 252 -30.85 36.96 16.58
C LYS A 252 -31.92 36.17 17.36
N LEU A 253 -31.50 35.23 18.20
CA LEU A 253 -32.42 34.38 18.96
C LEU A 253 -33.20 35.17 20.02
N ILE A 254 -32.52 36.04 20.78
CA ILE A 254 -33.14 36.79 21.87
C ILE A 254 -34.04 37.95 21.39
N ALA A 255 -33.99 38.30 20.10
CA ALA A 255 -34.92 39.25 19.50
C ALA A 255 -36.35 38.70 19.41
N SER A 256 -36.51 37.38 19.31
CA SER A 256 -37.82 36.72 19.13
C SER A 256 -38.23 35.85 20.31
N TYR A 257 -37.27 35.38 21.12
CA TYR A 257 -37.51 34.38 22.17
C TYR A 257 -36.76 34.73 23.45
N ASN A 258 -37.17 34.14 24.58
CA ASN A 258 -36.42 34.24 25.82
C ASN A 258 -35.59 32.97 26.04
N MET A 259 -34.28 33.08 25.89
CA MET A 259 -33.37 31.93 25.82
C MET A 259 -32.56 31.74 27.10
N PHE A 260 -32.26 30.49 27.44
CA PHE A 260 -31.15 30.15 28.32
C PHE A 260 -29.95 29.76 27.46
N ILE A 261 -28.83 30.46 27.60
CA ILE A 261 -27.64 30.31 26.76
C ILE A 261 -26.51 29.80 27.64
N ALA A 262 -25.97 28.62 27.34
CA ALA A 262 -24.79 28.06 27.98
C ALA A 262 -23.60 28.12 27.01
N VAL A 263 -22.53 28.80 27.43
CA VAL A 263 -21.25 28.90 26.74
C VAL A 263 -20.14 28.73 27.77
N GLY A 264 -18.96 28.30 27.35
CA GLY A 264 -17.81 28.15 28.24
C GLY A 264 -17.53 29.45 28.99
N ALA A 265 -17.24 29.34 30.29
CA ALA A 265 -16.99 30.51 31.14
C ALA A 265 -15.86 31.42 30.61
N ALA A 266 -14.90 30.84 29.88
CA ALA A 266 -13.83 31.55 29.18
C ALA A 266 -14.33 32.63 28.19
N HIS A 267 -15.52 32.46 27.63
CA HIS A 267 -16.08 33.38 26.63
C HIS A 267 -16.76 34.62 27.24
N LEU A 268 -17.00 34.64 28.55
CA LEU A 268 -17.88 35.63 29.17
C LEU A 268 -17.19 36.96 29.50
N ALA A 269 -15.98 36.90 30.07
CA ALA A 269 -15.26 38.02 30.64
C ALA A 269 -14.32 38.73 29.64
N GLY A 270 -13.77 39.88 30.04
CA GLY A 270 -12.83 40.67 29.24
C GLY A 270 -13.50 41.62 28.23
N GLU A 271 -12.71 42.49 27.61
CA GLU A 271 -13.21 43.52 26.68
C GLU A 271 -13.89 42.92 25.45
N GLN A 272 -13.36 41.79 24.95
CA GLN A 272 -13.90 41.02 23.82
C GLN A 272 -14.79 39.85 24.27
N GLY A 273 -15.15 39.77 25.55
CA GLY A 273 -16.06 38.77 26.10
C GLY A 273 -17.52 39.03 25.72
N ILE A 274 -18.33 37.97 25.66
CA ILE A 274 -19.74 38.01 25.27
C ILE A 274 -20.53 39.02 26.13
N ILE A 275 -20.22 39.14 27.43
CA ILE A 275 -20.93 40.08 28.31
C ILE A 275 -20.75 41.52 27.83
N ASN A 276 -19.50 41.91 27.54
CA ASN A 276 -19.18 43.26 27.11
C ASN A 276 -19.64 43.53 25.67
N LEU A 277 -19.50 42.56 24.77
CA LEU A 277 -20.01 42.67 23.40
C LEU A 277 -21.53 42.86 23.36
N LEU A 278 -22.30 42.16 24.20
CA LEU A 278 -23.75 42.36 24.29
C LEU A 278 -24.12 43.72 24.90
N LYS A 279 -23.35 44.21 25.90
CA LYS A 279 -23.52 45.58 26.44
C LYS A 279 -23.27 46.64 25.37
N GLN A 280 -22.21 46.49 24.55
CA GLN A 280 -21.90 47.38 23.42
C GLN A 280 -23.01 47.35 22.37
N GLN A 281 -23.66 46.21 22.17
CA GLN A 281 -24.84 46.13 21.31
C GLN A 281 -26.05 46.84 21.93
N GLY A 282 -26.04 47.28 23.19
CA GLY A 282 -27.13 48.03 23.84
C GLY A 282 -28.07 47.18 24.70
N TYR A 283 -27.68 45.95 25.05
CA TYR A 283 -28.40 45.14 26.04
C TYR A 283 -27.90 45.43 27.46
N THR A 284 -28.79 45.27 28.45
CA THR A 284 -28.44 45.34 29.86
C THR A 284 -28.16 43.95 30.41
N LEU A 285 -26.95 43.76 30.95
CA LEU A 285 -26.52 42.50 31.55
C LEU A 285 -26.25 42.68 33.05
N ARG A 286 -26.89 41.85 33.87
CA ARG A 286 -26.70 41.80 35.33
C ARG A 286 -26.44 40.39 35.83
N ALA A 287 -25.53 40.23 36.79
CA ALA A 287 -25.36 38.94 37.47
C ALA A 287 -26.66 38.56 38.22
N VAL A 288 -27.05 37.29 38.12
CA VAL A 288 -28.21 36.75 38.82
C VAL A 288 -27.76 36.30 40.21
N LYS A 289 -28.54 36.64 41.24
CA LYS A 289 -28.27 36.20 42.61
C LYS A 289 -28.19 34.67 42.68
N ALA A 290 -27.10 34.17 43.24
CA ALA A 290 -26.83 32.74 43.39
C ALA A 290 -27.44 32.18 44.68
N ASP A 291 -28.57 31.48 44.57
CA ASP A 291 -29.21 30.77 45.68
C ASP A 291 -28.74 29.31 45.74
N PHE A 292 -28.41 28.79 46.93
CA PHE A 292 -27.98 27.39 47.14
C PHE A 292 -28.86 26.71 48.21
N THR A 293 -30.13 26.51 47.89
CA THR A 293 -31.11 25.79 48.73
C THR A 293 -30.99 24.27 48.62
N GLY A 294 -30.23 23.77 47.63
CA GLY A 294 -30.01 22.35 47.36
C GLY A 294 -30.87 21.79 46.22
N LEU A 295 -31.63 22.66 45.52
CA LEU A 295 -32.43 22.26 44.35
C LEU A 295 -31.53 21.71 43.25
N ALA A 296 -30.44 22.40 42.89
CA ALA A 296 -29.51 21.96 41.86
C ALA A 296 -28.86 20.62 42.19
N LYS A 297 -28.42 20.47 43.45
CA LYS A 297 -27.78 19.23 43.94
C LYS A 297 -28.72 18.02 43.94
N SER A 298 -30.01 18.24 44.18
CA SER A 298 -31.02 17.17 44.26
C SER A 298 -31.76 16.92 42.95
N PHE A 299 -31.54 17.75 41.93
CA PHE A 299 -32.20 17.63 40.64
C PHE A 299 -31.80 16.35 39.92
N LYS A 300 -32.80 15.56 39.51
CA LYS A 300 -32.61 14.33 38.73
C LYS A 300 -33.26 14.50 37.37
N ILE A 301 -32.49 14.20 36.33
CA ILE A 301 -33.02 14.10 34.98
C ILE A 301 -33.86 12.83 34.90
N ASP A 302 -35.13 13.00 34.59
CA ASP A 302 -36.06 11.91 34.32
C ASP A 302 -36.01 11.58 32.82
N TYR A 303 -35.12 10.66 32.46
CA TYR A 303 -34.90 10.25 31.07
C TYR A 303 -36.16 9.71 30.39
N ALA A 304 -37.13 9.19 31.16
CA ALA A 304 -38.38 8.67 30.61
C ALA A 304 -39.28 9.78 30.03
N LYS A 305 -39.08 11.04 30.43
CA LYS A 305 -39.83 12.20 29.92
C LYS A 305 -39.25 12.80 28.65
N MET A 306 -38.10 12.31 28.19
CA MET A 306 -37.50 12.80 26.94
C MET A 306 -38.20 12.22 25.73
N ASP A 307 -38.37 13.06 24.72
CA ASP A 307 -38.89 12.65 23.42
C ASP A 307 -37.82 11.84 22.68
N TRP A 308 -38.24 10.72 22.09
CA TRP A 308 -37.39 9.85 21.27
C TRP A 308 -37.82 9.95 19.81
N VAL A 309 -36.86 9.84 18.91
CA VAL A 309 -37.07 9.83 17.48
C VAL A 309 -37.46 8.43 17.05
N LYS A 310 -38.60 8.31 16.38
CA LYS A 310 -39.02 7.07 15.74
C LYS A 310 -38.37 6.95 14.36
N TYR A 311 -37.60 5.89 14.16
CA TYR A 311 -37.10 5.49 12.84
C TYR A 311 -38.00 4.39 12.27
N LYS A 312 -38.47 4.56 11.04
CA LYS A 312 -39.28 3.57 10.33
C LYS A 312 -38.61 3.20 9.02
N ASP A 313 -38.39 1.91 8.82
CA ASP A 313 -37.87 1.36 7.58
C ASP A 313 -38.98 0.62 6.84
N ALA A 314 -39.43 1.18 5.72
CA ALA A 314 -40.47 0.55 4.92
C ALA A 314 -39.97 -0.67 4.13
N ALA A 315 -38.68 -0.76 3.83
CA ALA A 315 -38.09 -1.81 2.99
C ALA A 315 -37.87 -3.12 3.78
N ASP A 316 -37.57 -3.01 5.08
CA ASP A 316 -37.43 -4.16 5.99
C ASP A 316 -38.58 -4.26 7.01
N ASN A 317 -39.58 -3.39 6.90
CA ASN A 317 -40.81 -3.36 7.71
C ASN A 317 -40.58 -3.37 9.23
N PHE A 318 -39.68 -2.51 9.72
CA PHE A 318 -39.48 -2.33 11.15
C PHE A 318 -39.64 -0.86 11.57
N GLU A 319 -40.06 -0.64 12.81
CA GLU A 319 -39.92 0.63 13.51
C GLU A 319 -39.14 0.44 14.81
N ILE A 320 -38.31 1.41 15.15
CA ILE A 320 -37.52 1.43 16.39
C ILE A 320 -37.34 2.88 16.85
N GLU A 321 -37.26 3.12 18.15
CA GLU A 321 -37.03 4.46 18.70
C GLU A 321 -35.57 4.64 19.14
N PHE A 322 -35.04 5.85 18.95
CA PHE A 322 -33.73 6.27 19.44
C PHE A 322 -33.83 7.61 20.21
N PRO A 323 -32.94 7.89 21.18
CA PRO A 323 -32.96 9.15 21.94
C PRO A 323 -32.62 10.40 21.11
N ALA A 324 -32.03 10.21 19.93
CA ALA A 324 -31.78 11.22 18.91
C ALA A 324 -31.86 10.56 17.51
N GLN A 325 -31.73 11.36 16.44
CA GLN A 325 -31.75 10.83 15.07
C GLN A 325 -30.57 9.85 14.85
N PRO A 326 -30.82 8.57 14.52
CA PRO A 326 -29.74 7.62 14.28
C PRO A 326 -29.06 7.86 12.92
N PHE A 327 -27.77 7.54 12.87
CA PHE A 327 -26.96 7.47 11.64
C PHE A 327 -27.19 6.15 10.95
N VAL A 328 -27.44 6.19 9.63
CA VAL A 328 -27.65 4.99 8.82
C VAL A 328 -26.37 4.66 8.06
N VAL A 329 -25.78 3.50 8.34
CA VAL A 329 -24.66 2.95 7.58
C VAL A 329 -25.18 1.79 6.74
N LYS A 330 -25.21 1.98 5.43
CA LYS A 330 -25.50 0.91 4.47
C LYS A 330 -24.27 0.00 4.36
N LYS A 331 -24.48 -1.31 4.45
CA LYS A 331 -23.45 -2.32 4.18
C LYS A 331 -23.75 -2.99 2.84
N ILE A 332 -22.77 -3.72 2.30
CA ILE A 332 -22.97 -4.55 1.09
C ILE A 332 -24.16 -5.50 1.32
N ILE A 333 -24.33 -6.00 2.55
CA ILE A 333 -25.51 -6.75 2.99
C ILE A 333 -26.01 -6.15 4.30
N GLY A 334 -27.25 -5.66 4.29
CA GLY A 334 -27.93 -5.12 5.46
C GLY A 334 -27.60 -3.66 5.77
N LYS A 335 -28.05 -3.21 6.94
CA LYS A 335 -27.91 -1.83 7.42
C LYS A 335 -27.61 -1.79 8.91
N SER A 336 -26.94 -0.72 9.32
CA SER A 336 -26.69 -0.38 10.72
C SER A 336 -27.27 0.98 11.04
N LEU A 337 -27.99 1.09 12.14
CA LEU A 337 -28.42 2.35 12.74
C LEU A 337 -27.59 2.56 14.00
N THR A 338 -26.95 3.72 14.14
CA THR A 338 -26.13 4.03 15.30
C THR A 338 -26.50 5.40 15.87
N CYS A 339 -26.67 5.49 17.18
CA CYS A 339 -27.01 6.73 17.87
C CYS A 339 -26.24 6.80 19.19
N THR A 340 -25.48 7.87 19.39
CA THR A 340 -24.83 8.16 20.67
C THR A 340 -25.67 9.15 21.43
N ASP A 341 -26.09 8.81 22.65
CA ASP A 341 -26.80 9.72 23.54
C ASP A 341 -25.83 10.40 24.50
N LEU A 342 -25.59 11.69 24.28
CA LEU A 342 -24.69 12.49 25.12
C LEU A 342 -25.18 12.67 26.55
N VAL A 343 -26.49 12.54 26.80
CA VAL A 343 -27.02 12.73 28.16
C VAL A 343 -26.78 11.49 29.02
N THR A 344 -26.94 10.30 28.45
CA THR A 344 -26.76 9.03 29.16
C THR A 344 -25.38 8.39 28.95
N ASP A 345 -24.60 8.90 28.00
CA ASP A 345 -23.31 8.34 27.55
C ASP A 345 -23.44 6.93 26.95
N VAL A 346 -24.62 6.60 26.42
CA VAL A 346 -24.90 5.28 25.83
C VAL A 346 -24.81 5.33 24.31
N LEU A 347 -24.08 4.37 23.75
CA LEU A 347 -24.07 4.08 22.33
C LEU A 347 -25.13 3.02 22.01
N TYR A 348 -26.12 3.39 21.21
CA TYR A 348 -27.17 2.50 20.72
C TYR A 348 -26.85 2.08 19.29
N THR A 349 -26.89 0.78 19.02
CA THR A 349 -26.73 0.25 17.67
C THR A 349 -27.81 -0.76 17.36
N PHE A 350 -28.36 -0.70 16.14
CA PHE A 350 -29.28 -1.68 15.60
C PHE A 350 -28.77 -2.16 14.24
N HIS A 351 -28.58 -3.46 14.10
CA HIS A 351 -28.24 -4.10 12.83
C HIS A 351 -29.43 -4.90 12.31
N SER A 352 -29.68 -4.78 11.01
CA SER A 352 -30.60 -5.65 10.29
C SER A 352 -29.89 -6.18 9.04
N THR A 353 -29.84 -7.50 8.93
CA THR A 353 -29.19 -8.20 7.82
C THR A 353 -30.10 -9.30 7.32
N TYR A 354 -30.50 -9.26 6.05
CA TYR A 354 -31.17 -10.39 5.42
C TYR A 354 -30.16 -11.51 5.20
N ILE A 355 -30.46 -12.71 5.69
CA ILE A 355 -29.58 -13.88 5.59
C ILE A 355 -30.21 -15.07 4.86
N GLY A 356 -31.47 -14.92 4.43
CA GLY A 356 -32.23 -16.01 3.81
C GLY A 356 -32.79 -17.02 4.82
N PRO A 357 -33.57 -18.01 4.35
CA PRO A 357 -34.02 -19.15 5.15
C PRO A 357 -32.84 -19.97 5.70
N LEU A 358 -32.99 -20.49 6.93
CA LEU A 358 -32.01 -21.35 7.58
C LEU A 358 -32.36 -22.83 7.36
N ASP A 359 -31.85 -23.41 6.27
CA ASP A 359 -32.15 -24.80 5.90
C ASP A 359 -31.23 -25.82 6.59
N LYS A 360 -30.00 -25.42 6.92
CA LYS A 360 -28.93 -26.30 7.45
C LYS A 360 -28.68 -26.16 8.96
N ALA A 361 -29.35 -25.22 9.63
CA ALA A 361 -29.19 -24.97 11.07
C ALA A 361 -30.48 -24.42 11.70
N SER A 362 -30.75 -24.77 12.95
CA SER A 362 -31.81 -24.08 13.71
C SER A 362 -31.43 -22.61 13.95
N PRO A 363 -32.42 -21.69 14.09
CA PRO A 363 -32.16 -20.29 14.46
C PRO A 363 -31.23 -20.14 15.66
N LYS A 364 -31.38 -21.01 16.67
CA LYS A 364 -30.52 -21.00 17.86
C LYS A 364 -29.06 -21.36 17.55
N GLN A 365 -28.83 -22.40 16.75
CA GLN A 365 -27.47 -22.79 16.33
C GLN A 365 -26.80 -21.71 15.49
N TYR A 366 -27.58 -21.03 14.63
CA TYR A 366 -27.11 -19.89 13.86
C TYR A 366 -26.69 -18.73 14.78
N LEU A 367 -27.55 -18.32 15.72
CA LEU A 367 -27.24 -17.24 16.66
C LEU A 367 -26.04 -17.56 17.57
N ASP A 368 -25.87 -18.82 17.98
CA ASP A 368 -24.68 -19.26 18.70
C ASP A 368 -23.39 -19.11 17.86
N THR A 369 -23.49 -19.29 16.54
CA THR A 369 -22.38 -19.08 15.60
C THR A 369 -22.07 -17.59 15.44
N VAL A 370 -23.10 -16.75 15.33
CA VAL A 370 -22.95 -15.29 15.31
C VAL A 370 -22.26 -14.80 16.58
N LEU A 371 -22.73 -15.25 17.76
CA LEU A 371 -22.16 -14.86 19.05
C LEU A 371 -20.68 -15.23 19.17
N LYS A 372 -20.26 -16.41 18.69
CA LYS A 372 -18.84 -16.79 18.65
C LYS A 372 -17.98 -15.78 17.88
N GLY A 373 -18.54 -15.11 16.87
CA GLY A 373 -17.89 -14.01 16.17
C GLY A 373 -17.71 -12.77 17.03
N TYR A 374 -18.73 -12.41 17.81
CA TYR A 374 -18.73 -11.27 18.74
C TYR A 374 -17.80 -11.46 19.94
N THR A 375 -17.51 -12.71 20.33
CA THR A 375 -16.62 -13.04 21.46
C THR A 375 -15.18 -13.38 21.05
N LYS A 376 -14.72 -12.96 19.86
CA LYS A 376 -13.31 -13.08 19.47
C LYS A 376 -12.48 -11.93 20.05
N GLY A 377 -11.23 -12.19 20.43
CA GLY A 377 -10.32 -11.18 21.00
C GLY A 377 -10.55 -10.95 22.50
N ASP A 378 -10.23 -9.74 22.99
CA ASP A 378 -10.31 -9.35 24.40
C ASP A 378 -11.74 -9.01 24.85
N VAL A 379 -12.66 -9.98 24.69
CA VAL A 379 -14.06 -9.87 25.08
C VAL A 379 -14.37 -10.83 26.22
N LYS A 380 -14.82 -10.30 27.36
CA LYS A 380 -15.26 -11.10 28.49
C LYS A 380 -16.77 -11.25 28.48
N LEU A 381 -17.27 -12.46 28.25
CA LEU A 381 -18.69 -12.78 28.37
C LEU A 381 -19.12 -12.74 29.84
N LEU A 382 -20.09 -11.88 30.16
CA LEU A 382 -20.64 -11.74 31.51
C LEU A 382 -21.92 -12.57 31.71
N SER A 383 -22.80 -12.58 30.70
CA SER A 383 -24.05 -13.35 30.71
C SER A 383 -24.47 -13.78 29.31
N LYS A 384 -25.16 -14.91 29.21
CA LYS A 384 -25.82 -15.40 28.01
C LYS A 384 -27.13 -16.08 28.40
N LYS A 385 -28.26 -15.56 27.94
CA LYS A 385 -29.60 -16.09 28.20
C LYS A 385 -30.35 -16.32 26.89
N ASN A 386 -31.18 -17.36 26.82
CA ASN A 386 -32.13 -17.47 25.72
C ASN A 386 -33.20 -16.39 25.88
N ASP A 387 -33.61 -15.80 24.78
CA ASP A 387 -34.55 -14.69 24.75
C ASP A 387 -35.53 -14.90 23.60
N ASN A 388 -36.81 -15.02 23.93
CA ASN A 388 -37.86 -15.20 22.92
C ASN A 388 -38.70 -13.93 22.70
N ARG A 389 -38.18 -12.76 23.13
CA ARG A 389 -38.77 -11.47 22.79
C ARG A 389 -38.94 -11.36 21.27
N PHE A 390 -39.98 -10.65 20.84
CA PHE A 390 -40.37 -10.48 19.43
C PHE A 390 -40.93 -11.73 18.71
N GLY A 391 -41.23 -12.81 19.45
CA GLY A 391 -41.86 -14.01 18.91
C GLY A 391 -40.94 -14.86 18.03
N ALA A 392 -39.63 -14.78 18.28
CA ALA A 392 -38.59 -15.51 17.59
C ALA A 392 -37.53 -16.01 18.58
N ALA A 393 -36.81 -17.08 18.23
CA ALA A 393 -35.69 -17.54 19.06
C ALA A 393 -34.55 -16.52 19.02
N GLY A 394 -34.04 -16.13 20.18
CA GLY A 394 -33.03 -15.11 20.37
C GLY A 394 -32.09 -15.36 21.56
N LEU A 395 -31.11 -14.48 21.70
CA LEU A 395 -30.11 -14.45 22.76
C LEU A 395 -30.03 -13.04 23.37
N ASP A 396 -30.02 -12.95 24.70
CA ASP A 396 -29.67 -11.75 25.48
C ASP A 396 -28.27 -11.98 26.07
N VAL A 397 -27.31 -11.17 25.66
CA VAL A 397 -25.89 -11.37 25.91
C VAL A 397 -25.31 -10.12 26.54
N GLU A 398 -24.64 -10.27 27.68
CA GLU A 398 -23.91 -9.20 28.34
C GLU A 398 -22.41 -9.48 28.24
N MET A 399 -21.64 -8.48 27.85
CA MET A 399 -20.21 -8.58 27.58
C MET A 399 -19.46 -7.39 28.19
N GLN A 400 -18.17 -7.59 28.45
CA GLN A 400 -17.23 -6.52 28.71
C GLN A 400 -16.21 -6.49 27.56
N ILE A 401 -16.13 -5.35 26.87
CA ILE A 401 -15.30 -5.12 25.68
C ILE A 401 -14.45 -3.88 25.96
N ASN A 402 -13.12 -3.99 25.97
CA ASN A 402 -12.20 -2.86 26.20
C ASN A 402 -12.58 -1.99 27.41
N ASN A 403 -12.83 -2.61 28.56
CA ASN A 403 -13.31 -1.97 29.81
C ASN A 403 -14.71 -1.31 29.76
N LYS A 404 -15.44 -1.39 28.65
CA LYS A 404 -16.85 -0.97 28.55
C LYS A 404 -17.79 -2.17 28.72
N PHE A 405 -19.00 -1.89 29.17
CA PHE A 405 -20.08 -2.86 29.32
C PHE A 405 -20.99 -2.80 28.09
N SER A 406 -21.35 -3.96 27.56
CA SER A 406 -22.20 -4.12 26.38
C SER A 406 -23.34 -5.09 26.68
N ARG A 407 -24.53 -4.81 26.15
CA ARG A 407 -25.66 -5.75 26.11
C ARG A 407 -26.21 -5.86 24.71
N ALA A 408 -26.21 -7.07 24.17
CA ALA A 408 -26.66 -7.38 22.83
C ALA A 408 -27.87 -8.34 22.85
N ILE A 409 -28.95 -7.94 22.18
CA ILE A 409 -30.13 -8.77 21.92
C ILE A 409 -30.09 -9.20 20.46
N MET A 410 -29.88 -10.50 20.22
CA MET A 410 -29.74 -11.09 18.89
C MET A 410 -30.91 -12.03 18.61
N PHE A 411 -31.58 -11.91 17.48
CA PHE A 411 -32.64 -12.86 17.12
C PHE A 411 -32.79 -12.98 15.60
N TYR A 412 -33.35 -14.10 15.17
CA TYR A 412 -33.60 -14.40 13.77
C TYR A 412 -35.11 -14.44 13.50
N LYS A 413 -35.60 -13.57 12.61
CA LYS A 413 -37.02 -13.48 12.23
C LYS A 413 -37.15 -13.04 10.78
N ASN A 414 -38.12 -13.58 10.05
CA ASN A 414 -38.39 -13.23 8.64
C ASN A 414 -37.12 -13.29 7.77
N ASN A 415 -36.35 -14.39 7.87
CA ASN A 415 -35.11 -14.60 7.11
C ASN A 415 -34.02 -13.53 7.34
N SER A 416 -34.10 -12.81 8.45
CA SER A 416 -33.19 -11.72 8.79
C SER A 416 -32.64 -11.87 10.20
N LEU A 417 -31.36 -11.55 10.36
CA LEU A 417 -30.70 -11.37 11.64
C LEU A 417 -30.92 -9.93 12.10
N TYR A 418 -31.42 -9.78 13.32
CA TYR A 418 -31.51 -8.51 14.02
C TYR A 418 -30.61 -8.52 15.25
N VAL A 419 -29.85 -7.44 15.44
CA VAL A 419 -28.99 -7.26 16.61
C VAL A 419 -29.22 -5.86 17.17
N LEU A 420 -29.79 -5.77 18.37
CA LEU A 420 -29.77 -4.55 19.18
C LEU A 420 -28.55 -4.61 20.08
N ASN A 421 -27.74 -3.58 20.11
CA ASN A 421 -26.58 -3.49 20.99
C ASN A 421 -26.59 -2.14 21.70
N VAL A 422 -26.28 -2.15 23.00
CA VAL A 422 -26.00 -0.95 23.79
C VAL A 422 -24.63 -1.08 24.42
N GLU A 423 -23.87 0.01 24.44
CA GLU A 423 -22.54 0.07 25.06
C GLU A 423 -22.42 1.28 25.99
N ASN A 424 -21.78 1.10 27.14
CA ASN A 424 -21.53 2.16 28.12
C ASN A 424 -20.25 1.89 28.95
N GLU A 425 -19.63 2.93 29.50
CA GLU A 425 -18.51 2.82 30.44
C GLU A 425 -18.95 2.32 31.82
N LYS A 426 -20.14 2.71 32.28
CA LYS A 426 -20.72 2.24 33.55
C LYS A 426 -21.57 1.00 33.29
N ASN A 427 -21.53 0.02 34.20
CA ASN A 427 -22.38 -1.17 34.11
C ASN A 427 -23.83 -0.86 34.51
N ASN A 428 -24.57 -0.17 33.64
CA ASN A 428 -25.97 0.22 33.83
C ASN A 428 -26.86 -0.33 32.71
N LEU A 429 -26.56 -1.55 32.23
CA LEU A 429 -27.17 -2.21 31.07
C LEU A 429 -28.67 -2.55 31.19
N HIS A 430 -29.29 -2.24 32.33
CA HIS A 430 -30.69 -2.53 32.66
C HIS A 430 -31.50 -1.28 33.05
N GLU A 431 -30.98 -0.08 32.76
CA GLU A 431 -31.73 1.16 33.01
C GLU A 431 -33.00 1.26 32.14
N ALA A 432 -34.01 1.98 32.63
CA ALA A 432 -35.32 2.07 31.98
C ALA A 432 -35.27 2.59 30.53
N PHE A 433 -34.30 3.46 30.21
CA PHE A 433 -34.11 3.97 28.85
C PHE A 433 -33.49 2.92 27.89
N ILE A 434 -32.71 1.96 28.40
CA ILE A 434 -32.21 0.82 27.61
C ILE A 434 -33.35 -0.16 27.33
N GLU A 435 -34.17 -0.44 28.35
CA GLU A 435 -35.35 -1.30 28.18
C GLU A 435 -36.37 -0.67 27.21
N ARG A 436 -36.51 0.67 27.20
CA ARG A 436 -37.29 1.39 26.18
C ARG A 436 -36.75 1.14 24.77
N PHE A 437 -35.44 1.31 24.55
CA PHE A 437 -34.82 1.04 23.24
C PHE A 437 -35.13 -0.38 22.77
N ILE A 438 -34.87 -1.38 23.63
CA ILE A 438 -35.07 -2.79 23.30
C ILE A 438 -36.54 -3.07 22.97
N SER A 439 -37.46 -2.63 23.83
CA SER A 439 -38.89 -2.88 23.66
C SER A 439 -39.57 -2.04 22.57
N SER A 440 -38.93 -0.95 22.13
CA SER A 440 -39.47 -0.07 21.07
C SER A 440 -39.47 -0.72 19.69
N LEU A 441 -38.63 -1.74 19.47
CA LEU A 441 -38.53 -2.43 18.19
C LEU A 441 -39.83 -3.17 17.88
N LYS A 442 -40.47 -2.78 16.78
CA LYS A 442 -41.59 -3.53 16.20
C LYS A 442 -41.20 -3.96 14.80
N ILE A 443 -41.32 -5.26 14.55
CA ILE A 443 -41.07 -5.86 13.25
C ILE A 443 -42.43 -6.33 12.72
N GLY A 444 -42.84 -5.78 11.59
CA GLY A 444 -44.06 -6.18 10.91
C GLY A 444 -43.93 -7.57 10.26
N ASN A 445 -44.99 -7.99 9.58
CA ASN A 445 -44.95 -9.23 8.81
C ASN A 445 -43.90 -9.14 7.70
N ALA A 446 -43.39 -10.29 7.28
CA ALA A 446 -42.54 -10.37 6.10
C ALA A 446 -43.26 -9.66 4.94
N ILE A 447 -42.60 -8.66 4.34
CA ILE A 447 -43.13 -8.03 3.13
C ILE A 447 -43.13 -9.13 2.07
N SER A 448 -44.31 -9.46 1.54
CA SER A 448 -44.42 -10.30 0.36
C SER A 448 -43.73 -9.53 -0.78
N SER A 449 -42.49 -9.90 -1.09
CA SER A 449 -41.77 -9.30 -2.20
C SER A 449 -42.55 -9.58 -3.48
N THR A 450 -43.02 -8.51 -4.13
CA THR A 450 -43.55 -8.58 -5.49
C THR A 450 -42.45 -9.09 -6.41
N GLY A 451 -42.79 -9.95 -7.38
CA GLY A 451 -41.82 -10.58 -8.27
C GLY A 451 -40.85 -9.59 -8.93
N SER A 452 -39.67 -10.09 -9.28
CA SER A 452 -38.59 -9.34 -9.91
C SER A 452 -39.04 -8.77 -11.26
N ASN A 453 -39.10 -7.44 -11.35
CA ASN A 453 -39.46 -6.75 -12.59
C ASN A 453 -38.19 -6.22 -13.23
N TRP A 454 -37.73 -6.92 -14.28
CA TRP A 454 -36.54 -6.52 -15.02
C TRP A 454 -36.75 -5.17 -15.70
N SER A 455 -35.84 -4.23 -15.44
CA SER A 455 -35.85 -2.88 -16.02
C SER A 455 -34.47 -2.52 -16.55
N ASP A 456 -34.42 -1.71 -17.61
CA ASP A 456 -33.16 -1.18 -18.14
C ASP A 456 -32.56 -0.16 -17.16
N TYR A 457 -31.28 -0.33 -16.85
CA TYR A 457 -30.45 0.57 -16.06
C TYR A 457 -29.29 1.06 -16.90
N LYS A 458 -29.12 2.39 -16.98
CA LYS A 458 -28.06 3.03 -17.75
C LYS A 458 -27.24 3.92 -16.84
N HIS A 459 -25.91 3.74 -16.86
CA HIS A 459 -24.99 4.52 -16.05
C HIS A 459 -24.06 5.35 -16.95
N ALA A 460 -24.36 6.63 -17.10
CA ALA A 460 -23.70 7.49 -18.09
C ALA A 460 -22.21 7.72 -17.79
N ALA A 461 -21.84 8.07 -16.56
CA ALA A 461 -20.43 8.29 -16.19
C ALA A 461 -19.60 7.00 -16.23
N GLY A 462 -20.25 5.86 -15.99
CA GLY A 462 -19.65 4.53 -16.09
C GLY A 462 -19.56 4.02 -17.52
N ALA A 463 -20.29 4.61 -18.46
CA ALA A 463 -20.40 4.20 -19.86
C ALA A 463 -20.83 2.73 -20.05
N PHE A 464 -21.87 2.31 -19.32
CA PHE A 464 -22.51 0.99 -19.51
C PHE A 464 -24.03 1.04 -19.29
N SER A 465 -24.69 -0.02 -19.73
CA SER A 465 -26.09 -0.33 -19.43
C SER A 465 -26.25 -1.83 -19.14
N LEU A 466 -27.30 -2.19 -18.42
CA LEU A 466 -27.72 -3.57 -18.18
C LEU A 466 -29.18 -3.58 -17.69
N LYS A 467 -29.81 -4.74 -17.67
CA LYS A 467 -31.09 -4.94 -17.00
C LYS A 467 -30.87 -5.35 -15.56
N THR A 468 -31.66 -4.79 -14.65
CA THR A 468 -31.65 -5.14 -13.24
C THR A 468 -33.03 -5.63 -12.82
N PRO A 469 -33.12 -6.63 -11.92
CA PRO A 469 -34.39 -7.15 -11.42
C PRO A 469 -35.08 -6.21 -10.41
N LEU A 470 -34.29 -5.28 -9.86
CA LEU A 470 -34.68 -4.28 -8.86
C LEU A 470 -33.86 -3.00 -9.09
N PRO A 471 -34.32 -1.83 -8.62
CA PRO A 471 -33.50 -0.62 -8.60
C PRO A 471 -32.21 -0.85 -7.78
N PRO A 472 -31.02 -0.57 -8.34
CA PRO A 472 -29.78 -0.77 -7.62
C PRO A 472 -29.55 0.28 -6.52
N GLU A 473 -28.99 -0.16 -5.41
CA GLU A 473 -28.49 0.74 -4.37
C GLU A 473 -27.00 1.04 -4.60
N GLU A 474 -26.65 2.33 -4.68
CA GLU A 474 -25.28 2.80 -4.90
C GLU A 474 -24.49 2.95 -3.59
N MET A 475 -23.22 2.59 -3.66
CA MET A 475 -22.19 2.79 -2.65
C MET A 475 -20.88 3.20 -3.31
N ILE A 476 -20.27 4.29 -2.85
CA ILE A 476 -18.92 4.70 -3.25
C ILE A 476 -17.96 4.31 -2.14
N LYS A 477 -16.86 3.64 -2.50
CA LYS A 477 -15.79 3.25 -1.59
C LYS A 477 -14.46 3.71 -2.15
N GLU A 478 -13.75 4.58 -1.43
CA GLU A 478 -12.35 4.85 -1.76
C GLU A 478 -11.42 3.91 -1.00
N VAL A 479 -10.33 3.54 -1.65
CA VAL A 479 -9.27 2.71 -1.06
C VAL A 479 -7.96 3.47 -1.25
N PRO A 480 -7.20 3.74 -0.17
CA PRO A 480 -5.95 4.45 -0.27
C PRO A 480 -5.00 3.79 -1.27
N ASN A 481 -4.40 4.60 -2.14
CA ASN A 481 -3.31 4.16 -2.99
C ASN A 481 -2.01 4.23 -2.18
N PRO A 482 -1.35 3.10 -1.87
CA PRO A 482 -0.15 3.09 -1.02
C PRO A 482 1.03 3.81 -1.68
N SER A 483 1.09 3.84 -3.01
CA SER A 483 2.17 4.49 -3.75
C SER A 483 1.89 5.98 -4.00
N PHE A 484 0.62 6.37 -4.02
CA PHE A 484 0.23 7.77 -4.23
C PHE A 484 -1.03 8.14 -3.43
N PRO A 485 -0.92 8.37 -2.10
CA PRO A 485 -2.08 8.55 -1.23
C PRO A 485 -3.01 9.71 -1.59
N ALA A 486 -2.52 10.71 -2.33
CA ALA A 486 -3.30 11.84 -2.83
C ALA A 486 -4.35 11.44 -3.90
N SER A 487 -4.20 10.27 -4.53
CA SER A 487 -5.10 9.75 -5.55
C SER A 487 -5.55 8.32 -5.19
N PRO A 488 -6.62 8.17 -4.39
CA PRO A 488 -7.13 6.87 -3.98
C PRO A 488 -7.90 6.16 -5.11
N TYR A 489 -8.02 4.84 -4.99
CA TYR A 489 -8.90 4.04 -5.86
C TYR A 489 -10.36 4.31 -5.50
N VAL A 490 -11.15 4.82 -6.43
CA VAL A 490 -12.59 5.08 -6.21
C VAL A 490 -13.42 3.96 -6.85
N MET A 491 -14.10 3.17 -6.01
CA MET A 491 -15.01 2.10 -6.46
C MET A 491 -16.46 2.53 -6.38
N ASN A 492 -17.17 2.50 -7.51
CA ASN A 492 -18.60 2.72 -7.59
C ASN A 492 -19.28 1.34 -7.61
N ILE A 493 -19.94 0.98 -6.52
CA ILE A 493 -20.51 -0.34 -6.26
C ILE A 493 -22.03 -0.22 -6.21
N TYR A 494 -22.72 -1.10 -6.92
CA TYR A 494 -24.17 -1.15 -6.99
C TYR A 494 -24.64 -2.52 -6.60
N THR A 495 -25.57 -2.61 -5.65
CA THR A 495 -26.06 -3.88 -5.10
C THR A 495 -27.57 -3.98 -5.17
N MET A 496 -28.08 -5.19 -5.43
CA MET A 496 -29.50 -5.53 -5.39
C MET A 496 -29.68 -6.87 -4.69
N LEU A 497 -30.71 -6.99 -3.87
CA LEU A 497 -31.04 -8.24 -3.18
C LEU A 497 -32.45 -8.68 -3.56
N ASP A 498 -32.55 -9.69 -4.39
CA ASP A 498 -33.80 -10.37 -4.72
C ASP A 498 -34.17 -11.33 -3.60
N LYS A 499 -35.03 -10.86 -2.68
CA LYS A 499 -35.54 -11.64 -1.55
C LYS A 499 -36.51 -12.76 -1.97
N VAL A 500 -37.08 -12.73 -3.19
CA VAL A 500 -37.97 -13.78 -3.72
C VAL A 500 -37.15 -15.01 -4.08
N ASN A 501 -36.13 -14.79 -4.92
CA ASN A 501 -35.32 -15.87 -5.47
C ASN A 501 -34.07 -16.14 -4.62
N ASN A 502 -33.83 -15.34 -3.58
CA ASN A 502 -32.62 -15.35 -2.75
C ASN A 502 -31.35 -15.16 -3.61
N ILE A 503 -31.35 -14.16 -4.48
CA ILE A 503 -30.21 -13.85 -5.34
C ILE A 503 -29.68 -12.46 -5.01
N SER A 504 -28.39 -12.35 -4.77
CA SER A 504 -27.69 -11.08 -4.64
C SER A 504 -27.01 -10.74 -5.96
N TYR A 505 -27.26 -9.53 -6.45
CA TYR A 505 -26.62 -8.99 -7.63
C TYR A 505 -25.71 -7.83 -7.21
N LEU A 506 -24.54 -7.76 -7.83
CA LEU A 506 -23.63 -6.65 -7.67
C LEU A 506 -23.02 -6.31 -9.03
N PHE A 507 -22.93 -5.03 -9.33
CA PHE A 507 -22.03 -4.57 -10.37
C PHE A 507 -21.22 -3.39 -9.86
N LYS A 508 -19.99 -3.25 -10.33
CA LYS A 508 -19.13 -2.12 -10.00
C LYS A 508 -18.30 -1.68 -11.19
N TYR A 509 -17.88 -0.42 -11.15
CA TYR A 509 -16.83 0.08 -12.02
C TYR A 509 -15.87 0.99 -11.25
N ASN A 510 -14.60 0.96 -11.64
CA ASN A 510 -13.56 1.82 -11.10
C ASN A 510 -12.46 2.07 -12.13
N ASP A 511 -11.87 3.25 -12.07
CA ASP A 511 -10.68 3.61 -12.83
C ASP A 511 -9.43 3.35 -11.98
N PHE A 512 -8.28 3.12 -12.61
CA PHE A 512 -7.02 3.29 -11.90
C PHE A 512 -6.80 4.80 -11.63
N PRO A 513 -6.31 5.16 -10.43
CA PRO A 513 -6.14 6.55 -10.01
C PRO A 513 -5.05 7.27 -10.82
N GLU A 514 -4.94 8.59 -10.63
CA GLU A 514 -3.82 9.35 -11.21
C GLU A 514 -2.47 8.71 -10.87
N GLY A 515 -1.54 8.75 -11.84
CA GLY A 515 -0.23 8.09 -11.73
C GLY A 515 -0.24 6.57 -11.90
N MET A 516 -1.42 5.96 -12.05
CA MET A 516 -1.55 4.52 -12.31
C MET A 516 -2.37 4.25 -13.55
N TYR A 517 -2.00 3.20 -14.27
CA TYR A 517 -2.75 2.70 -15.40
C TYR A 517 -2.70 1.18 -15.47
N VAL A 518 -3.63 0.57 -16.20
CA VAL A 518 -3.56 -0.85 -16.57
C VAL A 518 -2.32 -1.06 -17.46
N ALA A 519 -1.23 -1.57 -16.88
CA ALA A 519 -0.02 -1.89 -17.64
C ALA A 519 -0.10 -3.26 -18.34
N ASP A 520 -0.91 -4.17 -17.79
CA ASP A 520 -1.16 -5.51 -18.33
C ASP A 520 -2.55 -6.00 -17.90
N LYS A 521 -3.36 -6.45 -18.85
CA LYS A 521 -4.71 -6.98 -18.57
C LYS A 521 -4.66 -8.26 -17.75
N GLU A 522 -3.71 -9.16 -18.03
CA GLU A 522 -3.62 -10.46 -17.34
C GLU A 522 -3.24 -10.27 -15.87
N THR A 523 -2.42 -9.29 -15.56
CA THR A 523 -2.11 -8.92 -14.17
C THR A 523 -3.37 -8.46 -13.41
N VAL A 524 -4.25 -7.67 -14.05
CA VAL A 524 -5.50 -7.23 -13.42
C VAL A 524 -6.48 -8.39 -13.25
N PHE A 525 -6.61 -9.25 -14.25
CA PHE A 525 -7.47 -10.43 -14.18
C PHE A 525 -7.00 -11.43 -13.12
N SER A 526 -5.73 -11.85 -13.18
CA SER A 526 -5.13 -12.77 -12.21
C SER A 526 -5.14 -12.21 -10.80
N GLY A 527 -4.87 -10.91 -10.61
CA GLY A 527 -4.99 -10.22 -9.33
C GLY A 527 -6.41 -10.26 -8.78
N THR A 528 -7.41 -10.05 -9.62
CA THR A 528 -8.83 -10.15 -9.24
C THR A 528 -9.21 -11.58 -8.85
N ILE A 529 -8.76 -12.59 -9.61
CA ILE A 529 -8.97 -14.01 -9.32
C ILE A 529 -8.34 -14.38 -7.97
N LYS A 530 -7.06 -14.06 -7.75
CA LYS A 530 -6.34 -14.30 -6.49
C LYS A 530 -7.04 -13.64 -5.29
N GLN A 531 -7.63 -12.47 -5.47
CA GLN A 531 -8.42 -11.82 -4.42
C GLN A 531 -9.69 -12.61 -4.09
N MET A 532 -10.38 -13.16 -5.10
CA MET A 532 -11.58 -13.98 -4.91
C MET A 532 -11.28 -15.31 -4.22
N GLU A 533 -10.15 -15.95 -4.54
CA GLU A 533 -9.69 -17.20 -3.90
C GLU A 533 -9.48 -17.07 -2.38
N LYS A 534 -9.11 -15.88 -1.91
CA LYS A 534 -9.01 -15.61 -0.46
C LYS A 534 -10.37 -15.67 0.24
N SER A 535 -11.46 -15.44 -0.48
CA SER A 535 -12.81 -15.33 0.06
C SER A 535 -13.68 -16.57 -0.21
N GLY A 536 -13.29 -17.41 -1.18
CA GLY A 536 -14.04 -18.60 -1.55
C GLY A 536 -13.23 -19.57 -2.42
N LYS A 537 -13.79 -20.76 -2.65
CA LYS A 537 -13.17 -21.80 -3.47
C LYS A 537 -13.69 -21.71 -4.91
N ILE A 538 -12.81 -21.49 -5.88
CA ILE A 538 -13.18 -21.53 -7.30
C ILE A 538 -13.67 -22.94 -7.68
N THR A 539 -14.82 -23.00 -8.34
CA THR A 539 -15.45 -24.24 -8.81
C THR A 539 -15.46 -24.36 -10.32
N ALA A 540 -15.37 -23.26 -11.07
CA ALA A 540 -15.14 -23.25 -12.51
C ALA A 540 -14.52 -21.92 -12.98
N GLY A 541 -13.82 -21.95 -14.12
CA GLY A 541 -13.05 -20.80 -14.62
C GLY A 541 -11.64 -20.71 -13.99
N PRO A 542 -10.87 -19.65 -14.28
CA PRO A 542 -11.26 -18.48 -15.07
C PRO A 542 -11.45 -18.82 -16.55
N LYS A 543 -12.57 -18.41 -17.14
CA LYS A 543 -12.87 -18.56 -18.56
C LYS A 543 -12.73 -17.21 -19.26
N THR A 544 -11.96 -17.15 -20.33
CA THR A 544 -11.92 -15.96 -21.20
C THR A 544 -13.26 -15.77 -21.90
N ILE A 545 -13.83 -14.57 -21.77
CA ILE A 545 -15.08 -14.18 -22.40
C ILE A 545 -14.90 -12.86 -23.14
N PHE A 546 -15.71 -12.61 -24.15
CA PHE A 546 -15.68 -11.36 -24.91
C PHE A 546 -17.05 -10.69 -24.91
N LYS A 547 -17.06 -9.38 -24.70
CA LYS A 547 -18.26 -8.54 -24.76
C LYS A 547 -17.98 -7.34 -25.64
N GLU A 548 -18.60 -7.29 -26.82
CA GLU A 548 -18.43 -6.18 -27.78
C GLU A 548 -16.94 -5.93 -28.13
N GLY A 549 -16.16 -7.01 -28.25
CA GLY A 549 -14.70 -6.94 -28.51
C GLY A 549 -13.84 -6.70 -27.27
N LEU A 550 -14.43 -6.42 -26.11
CA LEU A 550 -13.71 -6.33 -24.84
C LEU A 550 -13.51 -7.71 -24.23
N GLU A 551 -12.26 -8.02 -23.96
CA GLU A 551 -11.87 -9.21 -23.24
C GLU A 551 -12.26 -9.12 -21.75
N GLY A 552 -12.66 -10.26 -21.20
CA GLY A 552 -12.99 -10.42 -19.79
C GLY A 552 -12.71 -11.82 -19.27
N ARG A 553 -12.98 -12.01 -17.98
CA ARG A 553 -12.91 -13.32 -17.30
C ARG A 553 -14.21 -13.63 -16.60
N GLU A 554 -14.67 -14.87 -16.73
CA GLU A 554 -15.77 -15.44 -15.98
C GLU A 554 -15.27 -16.47 -14.98
N ILE A 555 -15.74 -16.38 -13.74
CA ILE A 555 -15.32 -17.25 -12.64
C ILE A 555 -16.58 -17.69 -11.88
N GLU A 556 -16.61 -18.96 -11.50
CA GLU A 556 -17.60 -19.50 -10.58
C GLU A 556 -16.89 -19.97 -9.31
N LEU A 557 -17.46 -19.67 -8.14
CA LEU A 557 -16.86 -19.98 -6.86
C LEU A 557 -17.89 -20.24 -5.76
N LEU A 558 -17.46 -20.95 -4.72
CA LEU A 558 -18.19 -21.15 -3.48
C LEU A 558 -17.65 -20.22 -2.40
N VAL A 559 -18.46 -19.26 -1.97
CA VAL A 559 -18.15 -18.34 -0.88
C VAL A 559 -19.03 -18.70 0.30
N GLN A 560 -18.43 -19.09 1.42
CA GLN A 560 -19.17 -19.47 2.64
C GLN A 560 -20.27 -20.53 2.42
N GLY A 561 -20.05 -21.46 1.47
CA GLY A 561 -21.00 -22.51 1.14
C GLY A 561 -22.14 -22.08 0.20
N THR A 562 -22.04 -20.91 -0.43
CA THR A 562 -22.98 -20.42 -1.43
C THR A 562 -22.34 -20.22 -2.79
N TYR A 563 -23.10 -20.49 -3.86
CA TYR A 563 -22.64 -20.33 -5.25
C TYR A 563 -22.56 -18.86 -5.65
N MET A 564 -21.50 -18.50 -6.36
CA MET A 564 -21.28 -17.18 -6.92
C MET A 564 -20.73 -17.29 -8.34
N LYS A 565 -21.22 -16.43 -9.23
CA LYS A 565 -20.70 -16.22 -10.58
C LYS A 565 -20.24 -14.77 -10.73
N VAL A 566 -19.07 -14.57 -11.30
CA VAL A 566 -18.43 -13.25 -11.47
C VAL A 566 -17.98 -13.10 -12.92
N GLN A 567 -18.22 -11.94 -13.52
CA GLN A 567 -17.64 -11.52 -14.80
C GLN A 567 -16.86 -10.22 -14.61
N VAL A 568 -15.65 -10.15 -15.14
CA VAL A 568 -14.78 -8.97 -15.07
C VAL A 568 -14.38 -8.55 -16.47
N PHE A 569 -14.46 -7.26 -16.78
CA PHE A 569 -14.08 -6.69 -18.08
C PHE A 569 -13.18 -5.46 -17.90
N LEU A 570 -12.32 -5.21 -18.88
CA LEU A 570 -11.48 -4.02 -18.95
C LEU A 570 -11.81 -3.20 -20.19
N ARG A 571 -11.94 -1.88 -20.04
CA ARG A 571 -12.07 -0.93 -21.16
C ARG A 571 -11.13 0.25 -20.91
N GLY A 572 -9.97 0.23 -21.56
CA GLY A 572 -8.93 1.21 -21.26
C GLY A 572 -8.44 1.05 -19.82
N ASN A 573 -8.44 2.15 -19.08
CA ASN A 573 -8.02 2.18 -17.68
C ASN A 573 -9.15 1.85 -16.67
N ARG A 574 -10.31 1.40 -17.18
CA ARG A 574 -11.51 1.15 -16.38
C ARG A 574 -11.77 -0.35 -16.25
N THR A 575 -12.06 -0.77 -15.03
CA THR A 575 -12.52 -2.13 -14.71
C THR A 575 -14.02 -2.14 -14.46
N TYR A 576 -14.70 -3.14 -15.00
CA TYR A 576 -16.08 -3.49 -14.67
C TYR A 576 -16.11 -4.87 -14.03
N LEU A 577 -16.93 -5.05 -13.01
CA LEU A 577 -17.18 -6.36 -12.40
C LEU A 577 -18.68 -6.53 -12.18
N LEU A 578 -19.23 -7.64 -12.65
CA LEU A 578 -20.59 -8.08 -12.40
C LEU A 578 -20.53 -9.36 -11.58
N MET A 579 -21.45 -9.50 -10.64
CA MET A 579 -21.53 -10.62 -9.71
C MET A 579 -22.99 -11.00 -9.47
N MET A 580 -23.23 -12.30 -9.44
CA MET A 580 -24.50 -12.90 -9.06
C MET A 580 -24.21 -14.00 -8.06
N GLN A 581 -24.85 -13.96 -6.89
CA GLN A 581 -24.61 -14.90 -5.78
C GLN A 581 -25.92 -15.50 -5.29
N ASN A 582 -25.93 -16.82 -5.12
CA ASN A 582 -26.99 -17.57 -4.47
C ASN A 582 -26.95 -17.25 -2.96
N GLY A 583 -28.06 -16.82 -2.39
CA GLY A 583 -28.13 -16.40 -0.99
C GLY A 583 -28.25 -17.55 0.01
N ILE A 584 -28.50 -18.78 -0.44
CA ILE A 584 -28.92 -19.89 0.45
C ILE A 584 -28.23 -21.22 0.19
N SER A 585 -27.77 -21.49 -1.03
CA SER A 585 -27.19 -22.78 -1.39
C SER A 585 -25.97 -22.67 -2.32
N ASP A 586 -25.24 -23.78 -2.43
CA ASP A 586 -24.15 -24.01 -3.35
C ASP A 586 -24.62 -24.42 -4.76
N GLU A 587 -25.94 -24.47 -4.98
CA GLU A 587 -26.52 -24.77 -6.29
C GLU A 587 -26.29 -23.62 -7.27
N LYS A 588 -25.95 -23.99 -8.51
CA LYS A 588 -25.81 -23.03 -9.60
C LYS A 588 -27.12 -22.30 -9.84
N LEU A 589 -27.03 -20.99 -9.98
CA LEU A 589 -28.17 -20.15 -10.33
C LEU A 589 -28.55 -20.36 -11.81
N LYS A 590 -29.84 -20.24 -12.10
CA LYS A 590 -30.34 -20.21 -13.48
C LYS A 590 -29.83 -18.93 -14.15
N GLU A 591 -29.55 -19.00 -15.46
CA GLU A 591 -29.24 -17.80 -16.23
C GLU A 591 -30.44 -16.86 -16.28
N ASP A 592 -30.16 -15.57 -16.13
CA ASP A 592 -31.12 -14.49 -16.20
C ASP A 592 -30.60 -13.35 -17.10
N GLU A 593 -31.33 -12.23 -17.16
CA GLU A 593 -30.98 -11.13 -18.06
C GLU A 593 -29.76 -10.33 -17.58
N PHE A 594 -29.25 -10.49 -16.36
CA PHE A 594 -28.25 -9.60 -15.75
C PHE A 594 -26.93 -9.56 -16.53
N PHE A 595 -26.26 -10.71 -16.71
CA PHE A 595 -24.99 -10.78 -17.46
C PHE A 595 -25.21 -10.60 -18.97
N GLY A 596 -26.30 -11.16 -19.50
CA GLY A 596 -26.62 -11.13 -20.94
C GLY A 596 -26.87 -9.72 -21.46
N SER A 597 -27.55 -8.90 -20.66
CA SER A 597 -27.95 -7.53 -21.03
C SER A 597 -26.88 -6.45 -20.82
N PHE A 598 -25.76 -6.76 -20.13
CA PHE A 598 -24.66 -5.81 -19.96
C PHE A 598 -24.15 -5.33 -21.32
N LYS A 599 -23.99 -4.03 -21.54
CA LYS A 599 -23.51 -3.45 -22.80
C LYS A 599 -22.70 -2.19 -22.54
N MET A 600 -21.71 -1.93 -23.38
CA MET A 600 -20.92 -0.71 -23.30
C MET A 600 -21.69 0.43 -23.96
N GLU A 601 -21.75 1.55 -23.26
CA GLU A 601 -22.26 2.80 -23.78
C GLU A 601 -21.11 3.67 -24.29
N LYS A 602 -21.43 4.67 -25.12
CA LYS A 602 -20.44 5.67 -25.53
C LYS A 602 -19.91 6.41 -24.30
N TYR A 603 -18.61 6.71 -24.26
CA TYR A 603 -18.08 7.58 -23.21
C TYR A 603 -18.72 8.97 -23.31
N GLN A 604 -18.96 9.59 -22.15
CA GLN A 604 -19.34 11.00 -22.13
C GLN A 604 -18.14 11.86 -22.55
N ASP A 605 -18.42 12.98 -23.22
CA ASP A 605 -17.36 13.90 -23.63
C ASP A 605 -16.57 14.39 -22.39
N GLY A 606 -15.25 14.43 -22.53
CA GLY A 606 -14.37 14.95 -21.49
C GLY A 606 -14.53 16.46 -21.32
N ILE A 607 -14.49 16.93 -20.08
CA ILE A 607 -14.40 18.36 -19.80
C ILE A 607 -13.01 18.83 -20.24
N ILE A 608 -12.89 20.02 -20.83
CA ILE A 608 -11.61 20.60 -21.21
C ILE A 608 -11.36 21.81 -20.32
N ASN A 609 -10.39 21.71 -19.42
CA ASN A 609 -10.01 22.78 -18.51
C ASN A 609 -8.58 23.23 -18.79
N GLU A 610 -8.31 24.52 -18.63
CA GLU A 610 -6.99 25.11 -18.80
C GLU A 610 -6.27 25.19 -17.45
N TYR A 611 -5.00 24.76 -17.42
CA TYR A 611 -4.14 24.90 -16.26
C TYR A 611 -2.75 25.41 -16.65
N LYS A 612 -2.16 26.20 -15.76
CA LYS A 612 -0.75 26.55 -15.79
C LYS A 612 0.03 25.55 -14.94
N VAL A 613 1.02 24.88 -15.52
CA VAL A 613 1.92 23.98 -14.81
C VAL A 613 3.35 24.26 -15.24
N GLU A 614 4.17 24.71 -14.29
CA GLU A 614 5.54 25.19 -14.54
C GLU A 614 5.58 26.25 -15.68
N ASP A 615 6.28 25.92 -16.76
CA ASP A 615 6.46 26.73 -17.97
C ASP A 615 5.48 26.38 -19.09
N LEU A 616 4.48 25.52 -18.82
CA LEU A 616 3.45 25.09 -19.75
C LEU A 616 2.07 25.61 -19.38
N LYS A 617 1.30 25.92 -20.43
CA LYS A 617 -0.16 25.98 -20.40
C LYS A 617 -0.69 24.69 -21.02
N VAL A 618 -1.46 23.93 -20.24
CA VAL A 618 -1.97 22.60 -20.61
C VAL A 618 -3.50 22.55 -20.55
N PHE A 619 -4.10 21.70 -21.38
CA PHE A 619 -5.54 21.49 -21.46
C PHE A 619 -5.88 20.05 -21.06
N THR A 620 -6.47 19.86 -19.88
CA THR A 620 -6.67 18.53 -19.26
C THR A 620 -8.08 18.39 -18.68
N PRO A 621 -8.57 17.15 -18.46
CA PRO A 621 -9.92 16.92 -17.94
C PRO A 621 -10.10 17.37 -16.48
N GLY A 622 -9.10 17.12 -15.64
CA GLY A 622 -9.04 17.57 -14.26
C GLY A 622 -7.79 18.40 -13.99
N LYS A 623 -7.72 19.00 -12.79
CA LYS A 623 -6.53 19.68 -12.29
C LYS A 623 -5.36 18.67 -12.25
N PRO A 624 -4.23 18.95 -12.90
CA PRO A 624 -3.07 18.07 -12.82
C PRO A 624 -2.57 17.92 -11.38
N VAL A 625 -2.22 16.69 -11.01
CA VAL A 625 -1.63 16.34 -9.72
C VAL A 625 -0.17 15.96 -9.95
N GLU A 626 0.73 16.54 -9.18
CA GLU A 626 2.16 16.23 -9.24
C GLU A 626 2.43 14.86 -8.64
N ALA A 627 3.19 14.02 -9.35
CA ALA A 627 3.67 12.75 -8.83
C ALA A 627 4.57 12.98 -7.62
N VAL A 628 4.62 12.03 -6.67
CA VAL A 628 5.52 12.14 -5.52
C VAL A 628 6.96 12.25 -6.03
N ALA A 629 7.63 13.36 -5.70
CA ALA A 629 9.02 13.56 -6.06
C ALA A 629 9.87 12.44 -5.44
N VAL A 630 10.58 11.69 -6.28
CA VAL A 630 11.62 10.78 -5.78
C VAL A 630 12.82 11.68 -5.45
N ASP A 631 13.04 11.94 -4.16
CA ASP A 631 14.08 12.83 -3.62
C ASP A 631 15.55 12.43 -3.95
N LYS A 632 15.75 11.47 -4.86
CA LYS A 632 17.05 10.98 -5.25
C LYS A 632 17.54 11.72 -6.49
N LYS A 633 18.54 12.60 -6.31
CA LYS A 633 19.32 13.15 -7.43
C LYS A 633 19.98 12.01 -8.21
N ASP A 634 19.44 11.70 -9.38
CA ASP A 634 20.07 10.77 -10.32
C ASP A 634 21.05 11.51 -11.23
N TYR A 635 22.34 11.47 -10.86
CA TYR A 635 23.40 12.05 -11.67
C TYR A 635 23.66 11.29 -12.97
N ASN A 636 23.15 10.05 -13.12
CA ASN A 636 23.29 9.27 -14.35
C ASN A 636 22.23 9.59 -15.40
N SER A 637 21.29 10.49 -15.10
CA SER A 637 20.29 10.98 -16.04
C SER A 637 20.73 12.28 -16.70
N ILE A 638 20.46 12.39 -18.00
CA ILE A 638 20.59 13.65 -18.75
C ILE A 638 19.60 14.71 -18.26
N LEU A 639 18.54 14.31 -17.54
CA LEU A 639 17.56 15.20 -16.92
C LEU A 639 17.92 15.41 -15.44
N GLN A 640 17.96 16.66 -15.00
CA GLN A 640 18.28 17.08 -13.63
C GLN A 640 17.07 17.89 -13.14
N HIS A 641 16.22 17.30 -12.31
CA HIS A 641 14.89 17.79 -11.89
C HIS A 641 13.83 17.64 -12.99
N ASN A 642 13.09 16.53 -12.93
CA ASN A 642 11.92 16.27 -13.74
C ASN A 642 10.68 16.15 -12.84
N ASN A 643 9.67 16.94 -13.15
CA ASN A 643 8.38 16.87 -12.46
C ASN A 643 7.38 16.22 -13.41
N THR A 644 6.77 15.14 -12.96
CA THR A 644 5.70 14.44 -13.70
C THR A 644 4.36 14.81 -13.09
N TYR A 645 3.39 15.11 -13.94
CA TYR A 645 2.04 15.45 -13.55
C TYR A 645 1.03 14.54 -14.26
N TYR A 646 -0.04 14.22 -13.55
CA TYR A 646 -1.11 13.36 -14.05
C TYR A 646 -2.47 14.04 -13.96
N SER A 647 -3.36 13.76 -14.92
CA SER A 647 -4.77 14.16 -14.90
C SER A 647 -5.62 13.02 -15.45
N LEU A 648 -6.60 12.57 -14.67
CA LEU A 648 -7.50 11.48 -15.04
C LEU A 648 -8.81 12.03 -15.61
N ASN A 649 -9.24 11.50 -16.77
CA ASN A 649 -10.58 11.74 -17.28
C ASN A 649 -11.59 10.80 -16.60
N LYS A 650 -12.37 11.32 -15.65
CA LYS A 650 -13.38 10.51 -14.91
C LYS A 650 -14.52 9.97 -15.78
N ASN A 651 -14.72 10.52 -16.98
CA ASN A 651 -15.78 10.05 -17.89
C ASN A 651 -15.37 8.78 -18.67
N SER A 652 -14.08 8.49 -18.76
CA SER A 652 -13.55 7.41 -19.61
C SER A 652 -12.44 6.56 -19.01
N GLY A 653 -11.78 7.06 -17.96
CA GLY A 653 -10.58 6.49 -17.35
C GLY A 653 -9.27 6.92 -18.03
N GLY A 654 -9.30 7.72 -19.10
CA GLY A 654 -8.09 8.14 -19.82
C GLY A 654 -7.11 8.91 -18.93
N LEU A 655 -5.86 8.45 -18.89
CA LEU A 655 -4.79 9.08 -18.10
C LEU A 655 -3.94 9.98 -18.99
N TYR A 656 -3.88 11.27 -18.63
CA TYR A 656 -3.05 12.27 -19.28
C TYR A 656 -1.83 12.52 -18.40
N ALA A 657 -0.64 12.36 -18.95
CA ALA A 657 0.62 12.57 -18.27
C ALA A 657 1.40 13.68 -18.98
N PHE A 658 2.08 14.53 -18.24
CA PHE A 658 3.07 15.41 -18.83
C PHE A 658 4.22 15.62 -17.86
N GLU A 659 5.41 15.74 -18.41
CA GLU A 659 6.64 15.87 -17.66
C GLU A 659 7.43 17.04 -18.23
N THR A 660 8.04 17.79 -17.32
CA THR A 660 8.89 18.92 -17.65
C THR A 660 10.13 18.87 -16.76
N GLY A 661 11.29 19.16 -17.32
CA GLY A 661 12.53 19.08 -16.56
C GLY A 661 13.68 19.83 -17.22
N ASN A 662 14.78 19.98 -16.49
CA ASN A 662 15.98 20.61 -17.01
C ASN A 662 16.96 19.57 -17.55
N LEU A 663 17.55 19.87 -18.70
CA LEU A 663 18.75 19.18 -19.15
C LEU A 663 19.90 19.47 -18.18
N SER A 664 20.71 18.45 -17.95
CA SER A 664 22.00 18.61 -17.27
C SER A 664 22.85 19.67 -17.97
N LYS A 665 23.64 20.41 -17.21
CA LYS A 665 24.62 21.34 -17.78
C LYS A 665 25.64 20.64 -18.70
N TYR A 666 25.83 19.32 -18.54
CA TYR A 666 26.68 18.50 -19.42
C TYR A 666 25.93 17.88 -20.60
N ALA A 667 24.61 18.10 -20.73
CA ALA A 667 23.82 17.49 -21.78
C ALA A 667 24.39 17.82 -23.17
N LYS A 668 24.63 16.76 -23.94
CA LYS A 668 25.04 16.81 -25.33
C LYS A 668 24.23 15.77 -26.10
N ILE A 669 23.49 16.24 -27.10
CA ILE A 669 22.60 15.46 -27.95
C ILE A 669 23.05 15.71 -29.39
N LEU A 670 23.73 14.72 -29.97
CA LEU A 670 24.25 14.81 -31.34
C LEU A 670 23.12 14.82 -32.39
N ASN A 671 22.08 14.01 -32.15
CA ASN A 671 20.92 13.91 -33.01
C ASN A 671 19.65 13.86 -32.15
N VAL A 672 18.86 14.92 -32.22
CA VAL A 672 17.64 15.08 -31.43
C VAL A 672 16.56 14.07 -31.82
N ASP A 673 16.45 13.72 -33.11
CA ASP A 673 15.48 12.73 -33.58
C ASP A 673 15.81 11.33 -33.01
N SER A 674 17.09 10.94 -33.02
CA SER A 674 17.55 9.68 -32.41
C SER A 674 17.35 9.66 -30.89
N PHE A 675 17.52 10.81 -30.23
CA PHE A 675 17.26 10.94 -28.80
C PHE A 675 15.78 10.73 -28.45
N TYR A 676 14.86 11.30 -29.23
CA TYR A 676 13.42 11.07 -29.02
C TYR A 676 13.01 9.62 -29.27
N ILE A 677 13.58 8.97 -30.28
CA ILE A 677 13.34 7.54 -30.54
C ILE A 677 13.80 6.71 -29.34
N LYS A 678 15.01 6.97 -28.81
CA LYS A 678 15.53 6.26 -27.63
C LYS A 678 14.63 6.41 -26.40
N ILE A 679 14.02 7.58 -26.19
CA ILE A 679 13.07 7.77 -25.09
C ILE A 679 11.81 6.91 -25.31
N VAL A 680 11.26 6.91 -26.52
CA VAL A 680 10.06 6.12 -26.83
C VAL A 680 10.33 4.62 -26.76
N ASP A 681 11.49 4.18 -27.23
CA ASP A 681 11.94 2.78 -27.13
C ASP A 681 12.14 2.34 -25.68
N GLY A 682 12.50 3.25 -24.78
CA GLY A 682 12.62 2.98 -23.34
C GLY A 682 11.27 2.88 -22.60
N ILE A 683 10.17 3.38 -23.18
CA ILE A 683 8.83 3.35 -22.55
C ILE A 683 7.87 2.36 -23.23
N LYS A 684 8.13 1.97 -24.47
CA LYS A 684 7.32 0.97 -25.19
C LYS A 684 7.82 -0.43 -24.85
N LYS A 685 6.93 -1.42 -24.91
CA LYS A 685 7.34 -2.83 -24.80
C LYS A 685 7.98 -3.29 -26.12
N GLU A 686 8.78 -4.35 -26.08
CA GLU A 686 9.39 -4.92 -27.29
C GLU A 686 8.33 -5.35 -28.31
N THR A 687 7.19 -5.86 -27.82
CA THR A 687 6.02 -6.26 -28.62
C THR A 687 5.24 -5.09 -29.22
N ASP A 688 5.44 -3.87 -28.72
CA ASP A 688 4.70 -2.70 -29.18
C ASP A 688 5.27 -2.16 -30.50
N SER A 689 4.38 -1.97 -31.47
CA SER A 689 4.72 -1.41 -32.78
C SER A 689 4.25 0.04 -32.91
N ILE A 690 5.17 0.93 -33.29
CA ILE A 690 4.83 2.33 -33.58
C ILE A 690 4.00 2.39 -34.86
N ARG A 691 2.74 2.85 -34.72
CA ARG A 691 1.81 3.00 -35.84
C ARG A 691 2.08 4.27 -36.63
N LYS A 692 2.45 5.35 -35.95
CA LYS A 692 2.63 6.67 -36.57
C LYS A 692 3.67 7.50 -35.83
N THR A 693 4.54 8.15 -36.62
CA THR A 693 5.50 9.16 -36.14
C THR A 693 5.29 10.44 -36.93
N GLU A 694 5.21 11.58 -36.25
CA GLU A 694 4.95 12.88 -36.84
C GLU A 694 5.96 13.91 -36.32
N ASP A 695 6.44 14.78 -37.20
CA ASP A 695 7.19 15.96 -36.78
C ASP A 695 6.22 17.06 -36.32
N VAL A 696 6.57 17.78 -35.26
CA VAL A 696 5.75 18.88 -34.73
C VAL A 696 6.64 20.08 -34.38
N MET A 697 6.10 21.28 -34.57
CA MET A 697 6.73 22.51 -34.10
C MET A 697 6.01 23.02 -32.84
N VAL A 698 6.76 23.28 -31.78
CA VAL A 698 6.26 23.88 -30.54
C VAL A 698 6.98 25.20 -30.35
N GLY A 699 6.33 26.31 -30.70
CA GLY A 699 7.01 27.60 -30.83
C GLY A 699 8.10 27.53 -31.91
N LYS A 700 9.37 27.70 -31.53
CA LYS A 700 10.52 27.57 -32.43
C LYS A 700 11.22 26.20 -32.35
N SER A 701 10.81 25.35 -31.41
CA SER A 701 11.43 24.04 -31.18
C SER A 701 10.83 22.96 -32.06
N LYS A 702 11.69 22.11 -32.63
CA LYS A 702 11.28 20.86 -33.28
C LYS A 702 10.99 19.80 -32.21
N GLY A 703 9.90 19.07 -32.35
CA GLY A 703 9.52 17.92 -31.55
C GLY A 703 9.03 16.77 -32.40
N LYS A 704 8.69 15.66 -31.75
CA LYS A 704 8.06 14.50 -32.39
C LYS A 704 6.83 14.03 -31.63
N ILE A 705 5.86 13.50 -32.38
CA ILE A 705 4.71 12.79 -31.87
C ILE A 705 4.81 11.32 -32.28
N PHE A 706 4.59 10.42 -31.35
CA PHE A 706 4.58 8.98 -31.56
C PHE A 706 3.21 8.45 -31.15
N THR A 707 2.61 7.61 -31.98
CA THR A 707 1.35 6.93 -31.67
C THR A 707 1.53 5.43 -31.85
N TYR A 708 1.19 4.66 -30.83
CA TYR A 708 1.33 3.21 -30.80
C TYR A 708 0.24 2.58 -29.92
N THR A 709 0.06 1.27 -30.03
CA THR A 709 -0.83 0.49 -29.17
C THR A 709 0.04 -0.25 -28.16
N ASP A 710 -0.29 -0.14 -26.88
CA ASP A 710 0.30 -0.98 -25.83
C ASP A 710 -0.47 -2.32 -25.85
N SER A 711 0.17 -3.37 -26.36
CA SER A 711 -0.51 -4.63 -26.66
C SER A 711 -0.99 -5.35 -25.40
N ALA A 712 -0.19 -5.30 -24.34
CA ALA A 712 -0.48 -5.96 -23.06
C ALA A 712 -1.61 -5.28 -22.29
N ALA A 713 -1.63 -3.94 -22.29
CA ALA A 713 -2.72 -3.17 -21.71
C ALA A 713 -3.97 -3.13 -22.62
N GLY A 714 -3.80 -3.35 -23.92
CA GLY A 714 -4.81 -3.16 -24.95
C GLY A 714 -5.35 -1.73 -25.02
N ILE A 715 -4.46 -0.75 -24.87
CA ILE A 715 -4.78 0.69 -24.89
C ILE A 715 -3.96 1.42 -25.94
N GLU A 716 -4.41 2.61 -26.29
CA GLU A 716 -3.70 3.50 -27.21
C GLU A 716 -2.79 4.46 -26.45
N ARG A 717 -1.60 4.67 -27.02
CA ARG A 717 -0.57 5.58 -26.54
C ARG A 717 -0.32 6.63 -27.60
N LYS A 718 -0.36 7.90 -27.20
CA LYS A 718 0.15 9.02 -27.99
C LYS A 718 1.07 9.84 -27.12
N VAL A 719 2.24 10.15 -27.64
CA VAL A 719 3.33 10.80 -26.91
C VAL A 719 3.88 11.93 -27.76
N LYS A 720 4.10 13.10 -27.17
CA LYS A 720 4.71 14.28 -27.78
C LYS A 720 5.94 14.67 -26.96
N ILE A 721 7.10 14.78 -27.62
CA ILE A 721 8.38 15.10 -26.97
C ILE A 721 9.02 16.26 -27.71
N TRP A 722 9.53 17.25 -26.98
CA TRP A 722 10.34 18.33 -27.54
C TRP A 722 11.32 18.89 -26.52
N ILE A 723 12.35 19.57 -27.01
CA ILE A 723 13.34 20.28 -26.20
C ILE A 723 13.30 21.76 -26.58
N ASN A 724 13.29 22.64 -25.59
CA ASN A 724 13.35 24.08 -25.76
C ASN A 724 14.52 24.62 -24.93
N ASP A 725 15.65 24.86 -25.62
CA ASP A 725 16.96 25.12 -25.02
C ASP A 725 17.35 24.08 -23.93
N ASP A 726 17.40 24.48 -22.66
CA ASP A 726 17.74 23.63 -21.52
C ASP A 726 16.53 22.89 -20.93
N ARG A 727 15.34 23.04 -21.52
CA ARG A 727 14.09 22.42 -21.03
C ARG A 727 13.69 21.23 -21.87
N PHE A 728 13.41 20.12 -21.19
CA PHE A 728 12.82 18.92 -21.77
C PHE A 728 11.33 18.87 -21.45
N HIS A 729 10.52 18.48 -22.43
CA HIS A 729 9.09 18.32 -22.27
C HIS A 729 8.61 17.00 -22.87
N TYR A 730 7.69 16.38 -22.15
CA TYR A 730 6.97 15.18 -22.55
C TYR A 730 5.49 15.37 -22.26
N MET A 731 4.63 14.97 -23.20
CA MET A 731 3.19 14.85 -22.99
C MET A 731 2.76 13.48 -23.50
N GLY A 732 1.99 12.74 -22.72
CA GLY A 732 1.54 11.40 -23.03
C GLY A 732 0.08 11.20 -22.65
N VAL A 733 -0.61 10.33 -23.36
CA VAL A 733 -1.92 9.82 -22.96
C VAL A 733 -1.92 8.29 -22.98
N MET A 734 -2.60 7.68 -22.02
CA MET A 734 -2.93 6.26 -21.94
C MET A 734 -4.46 6.17 -21.95
N CYS A 735 -5.07 5.78 -23.07
CA CYS A 735 -6.53 5.82 -23.21
C CYS A 735 -7.06 4.82 -24.23
N THR A 736 -8.38 4.75 -24.37
CA THR A 736 -9.01 3.97 -25.45
C THR A 736 -8.88 4.69 -26.80
N LYS A 737 -9.08 3.97 -27.90
CA LYS A 737 -9.11 4.57 -29.25
C LYS A 737 -10.19 5.65 -29.39
N GLU A 738 -11.37 5.41 -28.82
CA GLU A 738 -12.48 6.37 -28.79
C GLU A 738 -12.09 7.71 -28.14
N GLU A 739 -11.32 7.67 -27.04
CA GLU A 739 -10.87 8.89 -26.38
C GLU A 739 -9.69 9.55 -27.09
N LEU A 740 -8.78 8.76 -27.67
CA LEU A 740 -7.65 9.31 -28.42
C LEU A 740 -8.12 10.18 -29.60
N ASP A 741 -9.27 9.84 -30.18
CA ASP A 741 -9.91 10.56 -31.28
C ASP A 741 -10.88 11.67 -30.81
N SER A 742 -10.87 12.01 -29.51
CA SER A 742 -11.73 13.03 -28.91
C SER A 742 -11.16 14.45 -28.99
N LYS A 743 -12.04 15.45 -28.89
CA LYS A 743 -11.66 16.88 -28.79
C LYS A 743 -10.75 17.18 -27.60
N LEU A 744 -10.84 16.40 -26.52
CA LEU A 744 -10.00 16.56 -25.34
C LEU A 744 -8.55 16.17 -25.66
N ALA A 745 -8.33 15.00 -26.27
CA ALA A 745 -7.01 14.56 -26.70
C ALA A 745 -6.40 15.53 -27.72
N ASP A 746 -7.21 16.04 -28.66
CA ASP A 746 -6.78 17.07 -29.61
C ASP A 746 -6.37 18.38 -28.91
N ALA A 747 -7.15 18.87 -27.94
CA ALA A 747 -6.81 20.06 -27.17
C ALA A 747 -5.50 19.85 -26.38
N PHE A 748 -5.35 18.70 -25.72
CA PHE A 748 -4.16 18.37 -24.96
C PHE A 748 -2.88 18.43 -25.80
N PHE A 749 -2.85 17.80 -26.98
CA PHE A 749 -1.64 17.76 -27.82
C PHE A 749 -1.41 19.01 -28.67
N ASN A 750 -2.47 19.67 -29.13
CA ASN A 750 -2.37 20.72 -30.15
C ASN A 750 -2.51 22.15 -29.60
N GLN A 751 -3.20 22.34 -28.46
CA GLN A 751 -3.40 23.68 -27.89
C GLN A 751 -2.44 24.01 -26.74
N SER A 752 -1.74 23.01 -26.18
CA SER A 752 -0.78 23.24 -25.11
C SER A 752 0.47 23.98 -25.59
N THR A 753 0.88 25.02 -24.85
CA THR A 753 1.93 25.97 -25.27
C THR A 753 2.88 26.33 -24.13
N LEU A 754 4.09 26.75 -24.49
CA LEU A 754 5.04 27.39 -23.58
C LEU A 754 4.59 28.80 -23.21
N ILE A 755 4.73 29.16 -21.93
CA ILE A 755 4.35 30.48 -21.40
C ILE A 755 5.52 31.27 -20.79
N SER A 756 6.70 30.65 -20.68
CA SER A 756 7.93 31.26 -20.14
C SER A 756 9.09 31.04 -21.10
N ALA A 757 10.06 31.96 -21.13
CA ALA A 757 11.28 31.81 -21.92
C ALA A 757 12.30 30.89 -21.19
N SER A 758 12.94 30.01 -21.95
CA SER A 758 14.04 29.13 -21.51
C SER A 758 15.39 29.83 -21.57
N LYS A 759 16.42 29.27 -20.91
CA LYS A 759 17.78 29.81 -20.96
C LYS A 759 18.47 29.28 -22.20
N PRO A 760 19.10 30.12 -23.05
CA PRO A 760 19.81 29.66 -24.24
C PRO A 760 20.80 28.54 -23.91
N PHE A 761 20.66 27.40 -24.58
CA PHE A 761 21.47 26.22 -24.32
C PHE A 761 21.71 25.44 -25.61
N ASP A 762 22.97 25.36 -26.03
CA ASP A 762 23.36 24.58 -27.19
C ASP A 762 23.52 23.11 -26.80
N ILE A 763 22.50 22.32 -27.14
CA ILE A 763 22.46 20.87 -26.90
C ILE A 763 23.47 20.10 -27.75
N THR A 764 24.05 20.67 -28.81
CA THR A 764 25.00 19.97 -29.69
C THR A 764 26.46 20.27 -29.35
N ALA A 765 26.73 21.44 -28.77
CA ALA A 765 28.09 21.86 -28.44
C ALA A 765 28.77 20.94 -27.42
N SER A 766 30.07 20.70 -27.61
CA SER A 766 30.90 19.96 -26.66
C SER A 766 30.86 20.59 -25.27
N LYS A 767 30.64 19.76 -24.25
CA LYS A 767 30.80 20.07 -22.82
C LYS A 767 31.99 19.34 -22.20
N ALA A 768 32.82 18.66 -23.00
CA ALA A 768 33.89 17.79 -22.52
C ALA A 768 34.92 18.53 -21.65
N LYS A 769 35.30 19.75 -22.02
CA LYS A 769 36.23 20.55 -21.19
C LYS A 769 35.66 20.80 -19.78
N MET A 770 34.41 21.29 -19.71
CA MET A 770 33.73 21.55 -18.44
C MET A 770 33.57 20.25 -17.63
N LEU A 771 33.15 19.17 -18.29
CA LEU A 771 33.02 17.86 -17.69
C LEU A 771 34.35 17.39 -17.06
N PHE A 772 35.46 17.45 -17.80
CA PHE A 772 36.77 17.05 -17.30
C PHE A 772 37.33 17.97 -16.22
N ASP A 773 37.03 19.27 -16.27
CA ASP A 773 37.42 20.20 -15.21
C ASP A 773 36.66 19.91 -13.91
N ASP A 774 35.36 19.64 -13.98
CA ASP A 774 34.52 19.32 -12.82
C ASP A 774 34.83 17.93 -12.22
N LEU A 775 35.23 16.96 -13.05
CA LEU A 775 35.73 15.66 -12.59
C LEU A 775 36.98 15.77 -11.70
N LYS A 776 37.76 16.85 -11.80
CA LYS A 776 38.95 17.06 -10.94
C LYS A 776 38.57 17.58 -9.54
N SER A 777 37.32 18.01 -9.35
CA SER A 777 36.88 18.61 -8.10
C SER A 777 36.89 17.59 -6.95
N LYS A 778 37.25 18.06 -5.76
CA LYS A 778 37.07 17.31 -4.50
C LYS A 778 35.70 17.55 -3.87
N ASP A 779 34.96 18.55 -4.36
CA ASP A 779 33.60 18.84 -3.91
C ASP A 779 32.65 17.82 -4.56
N SER A 780 31.97 17.04 -3.74
CA SER A 780 31.02 16.01 -4.18
C SER A 780 29.82 16.60 -4.94
N LEU A 781 29.44 17.85 -4.67
CA LEU A 781 28.38 18.56 -5.39
C LEU A 781 28.76 18.94 -6.82
N ILE A 782 30.06 18.92 -7.13
CA ILE A 782 30.60 19.18 -8.47
C ILE A 782 30.99 17.86 -9.14
N PHE A 783 31.72 17.00 -8.41
CA PHE A 783 32.23 15.73 -8.90
C PHE A 783 31.10 14.75 -9.26
N ASN A 784 30.09 14.56 -8.39
CA ASN A 784 29.08 13.53 -8.61
C ASN A 784 28.23 13.77 -9.88
N PRO A 785 27.74 15.01 -10.16
CA PRO A 785 27.09 15.31 -11.44
C PRO A 785 28.00 15.05 -12.65
N ALA A 786 29.28 15.39 -12.57
CA ALA A 786 30.24 15.18 -13.65
C ALA A 786 30.53 13.69 -13.88
N PHE A 787 30.69 12.93 -12.80
CA PHE A 787 30.90 11.50 -12.85
C PHE A 787 29.69 10.77 -13.43
N GLY A 788 28.49 11.11 -12.96
CA GLY A 788 27.24 10.58 -13.50
C GLY A 788 27.03 10.92 -14.97
N ALA A 789 27.49 12.10 -15.42
CA ALA A 789 27.43 12.49 -16.82
C ALA A 789 28.17 11.54 -17.77
N LEU A 790 29.20 10.82 -17.31
CA LEU A 790 29.87 9.80 -18.12
C LEU A 790 28.95 8.63 -18.53
N SER A 791 27.76 8.52 -17.93
CA SER A 791 26.74 7.51 -18.26
C SER A 791 25.88 7.90 -19.48
N TYR A 792 25.70 9.19 -19.76
CA TYR A 792 24.87 9.67 -20.88
C TYR A 792 25.61 10.57 -21.88
N TYR A 793 26.80 11.06 -21.55
CA TYR A 793 27.57 11.94 -22.42
C TYR A 793 28.18 11.16 -23.59
N GLU A 794 27.80 11.53 -24.81
CA GLU A 794 28.33 10.91 -26.04
C GLU A 794 29.55 11.70 -26.55
N PHE A 795 30.73 11.13 -26.30
CA PHE A 795 31.98 11.68 -26.82
C PHE A 795 32.10 11.48 -28.33
N ASP A 796 32.66 12.47 -29.03
CA ASP A 796 33.00 12.35 -30.46
C ASP A 796 34.51 12.52 -30.72
N LYS A 797 34.92 12.34 -31.97
CA LYS A 797 36.33 12.35 -32.38
C LYS A 797 37.04 13.68 -32.12
N THR A 798 36.32 14.80 -32.09
CA THR A 798 36.89 16.13 -31.84
C THR A 798 37.35 16.29 -30.38
N GLU A 799 36.81 15.48 -29.46
CA GLU A 799 37.08 15.55 -28.02
C GLU A 799 38.20 14.61 -27.57
N ILE A 800 38.74 13.78 -28.48
CA ILE A 800 39.85 12.85 -28.22
C ILE A 800 41.06 13.55 -27.56
N PRO A 801 41.53 14.75 -27.99
CA PRO A 801 42.66 15.42 -27.32
C PRO A 801 42.39 15.71 -25.84
N LEU A 802 41.17 16.13 -25.50
CA LEU A 802 40.76 16.39 -24.13
C LEU A 802 40.68 15.09 -23.31
N MET A 803 40.15 14.02 -23.92
CA MET A 803 40.09 12.71 -23.27
C MET A 803 41.47 12.11 -23.02
N ASN A 804 42.41 12.24 -23.97
CA ASN A 804 43.81 11.84 -23.80
C ASN A 804 44.47 12.60 -22.65
N ALA A 805 44.22 13.91 -22.53
CA ALA A 805 44.70 14.70 -21.39
C ALA A 805 44.06 14.25 -20.08
N ALA A 806 42.75 13.99 -20.08
CA ALA A 806 42.00 13.54 -18.91
C ALA A 806 42.49 12.18 -18.38
N LEU A 807 42.88 11.25 -19.25
CA LEU A 807 43.42 9.94 -18.88
C LEU A 807 44.77 10.01 -18.14
N LYS A 808 45.53 11.10 -18.29
CA LYS A 808 46.82 11.32 -17.61
C LYS A 808 46.67 11.95 -16.21
N ILE A 809 45.43 12.21 -15.77
CA ILE A 809 45.12 12.82 -14.47
C ILE A 809 44.53 11.76 -13.54
N LYS A 810 44.84 11.86 -12.24
CA LYS A 810 44.25 10.99 -11.21
C LYS A 810 42.95 11.59 -10.68
N TYR A 811 41.92 10.76 -10.56
CA TYR A 811 40.60 11.09 -10.01
C TYR A 811 40.34 10.35 -8.68
N ALA A 812 39.30 10.77 -7.97
CA ALA A 812 38.97 10.23 -6.64
C ALA A 812 38.51 8.76 -6.68
N ASP A 813 37.96 8.29 -7.80
CA ASP A 813 37.24 7.04 -7.98
C ASP A 813 37.97 5.99 -8.85
N ASP A 814 39.22 6.28 -9.23
CA ASP A 814 40.06 5.44 -10.11
C ASP A 814 40.35 4.03 -9.57
N THR A 815 39.96 3.73 -8.32
CA THR A 815 40.14 2.43 -7.67
C THR A 815 38.99 1.45 -7.93
N THR A 816 37.94 1.87 -8.66
CA THR A 816 36.78 1.01 -8.96
C THR A 816 36.77 0.56 -10.41
N THR A 817 36.11 -0.59 -10.69
CA THR A 817 35.92 -1.13 -12.06
C THR A 817 35.01 -0.27 -12.93
N ASN A 818 34.44 0.80 -12.38
CA ASN A 818 33.56 1.74 -13.06
C ASN A 818 34.01 3.21 -12.90
N GLY A 819 35.25 3.44 -12.49
CA GLY A 819 35.77 4.78 -12.24
C GLY A 819 35.99 5.60 -13.51
N VAL A 820 36.27 6.90 -13.36
CA VAL A 820 36.44 7.87 -14.45
C VAL A 820 37.35 7.33 -15.56
N ARG A 821 38.61 7.01 -15.25
CA ARG A 821 39.57 6.59 -16.29
C ARG A 821 39.20 5.25 -16.95
N ILE A 822 38.52 4.36 -16.23
CA ILE A 822 38.02 3.10 -16.80
C ILE A 822 36.93 3.37 -17.85
N ARG A 823 35.98 4.26 -17.55
CA ARG A 823 34.93 4.68 -18.49
C ARG A 823 35.51 5.40 -19.71
N LEU A 824 36.51 6.26 -19.49
CA LEU A 824 37.20 6.95 -20.59
C LEU A 824 37.98 5.98 -21.49
N ILE A 825 38.61 4.94 -20.95
CA ILE A 825 39.24 3.90 -21.78
C ILE A 825 38.21 3.24 -22.71
N ARG A 826 37.01 2.92 -22.22
CA ARG A 826 35.94 2.32 -23.05
C ARG A 826 35.57 3.24 -24.21
N TRP A 827 35.36 4.52 -23.95
CA TRP A 827 35.07 5.52 -24.99
C TRP A 827 36.23 5.69 -25.98
N LEU A 828 37.46 5.75 -25.48
CA LEU A 828 38.65 5.88 -26.32
C LEU A 828 38.82 4.69 -27.28
N SER A 829 38.61 3.46 -26.79
CA SER A 829 38.61 2.25 -27.60
C SER A 829 37.59 2.29 -28.74
N VAL A 830 36.40 2.85 -28.49
CA VAL A 830 35.35 2.99 -29.51
C VAL A 830 35.75 4.05 -30.56
N LEU A 831 36.26 5.21 -30.13
CA LEU A 831 36.44 6.37 -31.01
C LEU A 831 37.70 6.33 -31.89
N GLN A 832 38.82 5.77 -31.40
CA GLN A 832 40.09 5.75 -32.14
C GLN A 832 40.73 4.35 -32.27
N LYS A 833 40.10 3.31 -31.71
CA LYS A 833 40.49 1.89 -31.82
C LYS A 833 41.99 1.69 -31.57
N GLN A 834 42.71 1.09 -32.52
CA GLN A 834 44.14 0.77 -32.41
C GLN A 834 45.04 1.99 -32.14
N LYS A 835 44.61 3.21 -32.49
CA LYS A 835 45.39 4.43 -32.17
C LYS A 835 45.48 4.70 -30.66
N SER A 836 44.64 4.06 -29.84
CA SER A 836 44.70 4.12 -28.37
C SER A 836 45.86 3.34 -27.76
N ILE A 837 46.42 2.35 -28.48
CA ILE A 837 47.36 1.37 -27.93
C ILE A 837 48.57 2.04 -27.24
N PRO A 838 49.26 3.05 -27.83
CA PRO A 838 50.40 3.68 -27.16
C PRO A 838 50.06 4.27 -25.79
N LEU A 839 48.91 4.94 -25.67
CA LEU A 839 48.45 5.51 -24.40
C LEU A 839 48.04 4.42 -23.40
N LEU A 840 47.38 3.35 -23.84
CA LEU A 840 47.03 2.23 -22.95
C LEU A 840 48.29 1.55 -22.39
N LYS A 841 49.34 1.40 -23.23
CA LYS A 841 50.64 0.88 -22.77
C LYS A 841 51.32 1.82 -21.77
N GLU A 842 51.24 3.14 -21.98
CA GLU A 842 51.72 4.17 -21.03
C GLU A 842 50.99 4.06 -19.68
N LEU A 843 49.65 3.97 -19.70
CA LEU A 843 48.83 3.85 -18.49
C LEU A 843 49.13 2.56 -17.70
N PHE A 844 49.36 1.45 -18.41
CA PHE A 844 49.75 0.19 -17.78
C PHE A 844 51.15 0.24 -17.14
N ALA A 845 52.12 0.85 -17.84
CA ALA A 845 53.52 0.90 -17.43
C ALA A 845 53.75 1.78 -16.19
N ASP A 846 52.93 2.81 -15.96
CA ASP A 846 53.04 3.65 -14.77
C ASP A 846 52.54 2.93 -13.51
N VAL A 847 53.49 2.49 -12.67
CA VAL A 847 53.24 1.79 -11.40
C VAL A 847 52.52 2.65 -10.35
N LYS A 848 52.40 3.97 -10.55
CA LYS A 848 51.62 4.85 -9.66
C LYS A 848 50.11 4.75 -9.93
N ASN A 849 49.71 4.18 -11.06
CA ASN A 849 48.30 3.96 -11.37
C ASN A 849 47.71 2.80 -10.55
N PRO A 850 46.43 2.88 -10.15
CA PRO A 850 45.75 1.77 -9.48
C PRO A 850 45.76 0.50 -10.33
N ASP A 851 45.86 -0.66 -9.67
CA ASP A 851 45.92 -1.95 -10.36
C ASP A 851 44.71 -2.21 -11.25
N VAL A 852 43.50 -1.77 -10.87
CA VAL A 852 42.29 -1.89 -11.69
C VAL A 852 42.41 -1.15 -13.04
N LEU A 853 43.04 0.02 -13.04
CA LEU A 853 43.28 0.80 -14.25
C LEU A 853 44.33 0.15 -15.12
N ARG A 854 45.43 -0.30 -14.51
CA ARG A 854 46.51 -1.01 -15.20
C ARG A 854 45.98 -2.29 -15.83
N ALA A 855 45.19 -3.07 -15.10
CA ALA A 855 44.54 -4.28 -15.57
C ALA A 855 43.60 -4.02 -16.76
N LYS A 856 42.75 -2.98 -16.67
CA LYS A 856 41.88 -2.59 -17.79
C LYS A 856 42.70 -2.22 -19.03
N ALA A 857 43.74 -1.40 -18.88
CA ALA A 857 44.58 -0.99 -20.00
C ALA A 857 45.30 -2.18 -20.65
N LEU A 858 45.82 -3.10 -19.84
CA LEU A 858 46.51 -4.32 -20.28
C LEU A 858 45.59 -5.23 -21.12
N ALA A 859 44.39 -5.54 -20.62
CA ALA A 859 43.43 -6.38 -21.34
C ALA A 859 42.93 -5.70 -22.63
N GLU A 860 42.68 -4.39 -22.56
CA GLU A 860 42.12 -3.63 -23.68
C GLU A 860 43.07 -3.54 -24.88
N VAL A 861 44.39 -3.52 -24.66
CA VAL A 861 45.38 -3.53 -25.76
C VAL A 861 45.19 -4.73 -26.68
N VAL A 862 44.92 -5.91 -26.12
CA VAL A 862 44.72 -7.15 -26.89
C VAL A 862 43.35 -7.16 -27.56
N ASN A 863 42.31 -6.66 -26.87
CA ASN A 863 40.98 -6.52 -27.45
C ASN A 863 40.97 -5.63 -28.70
N LEU A 864 41.83 -4.60 -28.74
CA LEU A 864 41.98 -3.70 -29.88
C LEU A 864 42.88 -4.26 -30.99
N ASP A 865 43.87 -5.07 -30.63
CA ASP A 865 44.83 -5.66 -31.55
C ASP A 865 45.35 -7.00 -31.01
N SER A 866 44.81 -8.09 -31.58
CA SER A 866 45.20 -9.45 -31.20
C SER A 866 46.66 -9.78 -31.51
N THR A 867 47.37 -9.00 -32.32
CA THR A 867 48.82 -9.21 -32.50
C THR A 867 49.62 -8.88 -31.23
N GLN A 868 49.02 -8.19 -30.26
CA GLN A 868 49.66 -7.79 -29.00
C GLN A 868 49.64 -8.86 -27.90
N TYR A 869 49.10 -10.05 -28.14
CA TYR A 869 49.06 -11.14 -27.14
C TYR A 869 50.43 -11.46 -26.53
N GLY A 870 51.51 -11.41 -27.31
CA GLY A 870 52.87 -11.62 -26.80
C GLY A 870 53.33 -10.53 -25.82
N TRP A 871 53.01 -9.27 -26.11
CA TRP A 871 53.26 -8.15 -25.19
C TRP A 871 52.43 -8.29 -23.92
N TYR A 872 51.15 -8.64 -24.05
CA TYR A 872 50.25 -8.84 -22.93
C TYR A 872 50.74 -9.96 -21.99
N LEU A 873 51.04 -11.15 -22.52
CA LEU A 873 51.47 -12.29 -21.71
C LEU A 873 52.81 -12.03 -21.00
N LYS A 874 53.74 -11.36 -21.68
CA LYS A 874 55.00 -10.92 -21.07
C LYS A 874 54.75 -10.03 -19.85
N ASN A 875 53.83 -9.08 -19.96
CA ASN A 875 53.54 -8.14 -18.88
C ASN A 875 52.73 -8.77 -17.73
N LEU A 876 51.89 -9.78 -17.98
CA LEU A 876 51.30 -10.59 -16.92
C LEU A 876 52.35 -11.38 -16.13
N SER A 877 53.37 -11.89 -16.84
CA SER A 877 54.43 -12.74 -16.27
C SER A 877 55.46 -11.93 -15.49
N ASP A 878 56.08 -10.93 -16.12
CA ASP A 878 57.30 -10.25 -15.63
C ASP A 878 57.03 -9.23 -14.52
N GLN A 879 55.79 -8.73 -14.38
CA GLN A 879 55.46 -7.69 -13.43
C GLN A 879 54.96 -8.24 -12.09
N LYS A 880 55.05 -7.39 -11.05
CA LYS A 880 54.39 -7.64 -9.76
C LYS A 880 52.90 -7.91 -9.98
N THR A 881 52.35 -8.87 -9.24
CA THR A 881 50.93 -9.24 -9.29
C THR A 881 50.05 -7.99 -9.11
N LEU A 882 49.02 -7.87 -9.95
CA LEU A 882 47.99 -6.85 -9.83
C LEU A 882 46.96 -7.33 -8.82
N HIS A 883 46.69 -6.52 -7.79
CA HIS A 883 45.75 -6.86 -6.73
C HIS A 883 44.36 -6.30 -7.10
N LEU A 884 43.50 -7.17 -7.63
CA LEU A 884 42.12 -6.83 -8.02
C LEU A 884 41.12 -7.58 -7.14
N LYS A 885 39.94 -7.00 -6.94
CA LYS A 885 38.80 -7.70 -6.34
C LYS A 885 38.28 -8.83 -7.24
N ASN A 886 38.39 -8.67 -8.55
CA ASN A 886 37.99 -9.67 -9.54
C ASN A 886 38.96 -9.63 -10.73
N ASN A 887 39.60 -10.76 -11.03
CA ASN A 887 40.61 -10.91 -12.07
C ASN A 887 40.06 -11.36 -13.43
N TRP A 888 38.76 -11.66 -13.56
CA TRP A 888 38.13 -12.09 -14.81
C TRP A 888 38.44 -11.15 -15.98
N MET A 889 38.36 -9.83 -15.76
CA MET A 889 38.57 -8.82 -16.81
C MET A 889 39.98 -8.89 -17.42
N ILE A 890 41.00 -9.19 -16.62
CA ILE A 890 42.37 -9.26 -17.13
C ILE A 890 42.60 -10.59 -17.85
N PHE A 891 42.01 -11.71 -17.41
CA PHE A 891 42.22 -13.02 -18.01
C PHE A 891 41.30 -13.35 -19.19
N LYS A 892 40.19 -12.62 -19.37
CA LYS A 892 39.26 -12.79 -20.49
C LYS A 892 39.95 -12.95 -21.86
N PRO A 893 40.96 -12.15 -22.25
CA PRO A 893 41.63 -12.34 -23.53
C PRO A 893 42.26 -13.73 -23.71
N LEU A 894 42.71 -14.39 -22.64
CA LEU A 894 43.26 -15.76 -22.73
C LEU A 894 42.15 -16.80 -22.89
N SER A 895 41.04 -16.66 -22.17
CA SER A 895 39.85 -17.51 -22.33
C SER A 895 39.27 -17.40 -23.75
N ASP A 896 39.21 -16.19 -24.31
CA ASP A 896 38.71 -15.95 -25.68
C ASP A 896 39.63 -16.54 -26.78
N SER A 897 40.86 -16.96 -26.46
CA SER A 897 41.83 -17.46 -27.44
C SER A 897 42.69 -18.63 -26.91
N LEU A 898 42.06 -19.78 -26.67
CA LEU A 898 42.74 -21.03 -26.25
C LEU A 898 43.85 -21.48 -27.22
N ALA A 899 43.77 -21.16 -28.51
CA ALA A 899 44.83 -21.44 -29.48
C ALA A 899 46.13 -20.65 -29.22
N PHE A 900 46.02 -19.45 -28.66
CA PHE A 900 47.19 -18.69 -28.18
C PHE A 900 47.72 -19.27 -26.88
N VAL A 901 46.82 -19.64 -25.95
CA VAL A 901 47.18 -20.30 -24.69
C VAL A 901 47.97 -21.58 -24.95
N SER A 902 47.48 -22.47 -25.83
CA SER A 902 48.17 -23.72 -26.19
C SER A 902 49.57 -23.48 -26.76
N ARG A 903 49.77 -22.46 -27.60
CA ARG A 903 51.12 -22.13 -28.13
C ARG A 903 52.09 -21.62 -27.07
N ASN A 904 51.59 -21.09 -25.95
CA ASN A 904 52.39 -20.48 -24.88
C ASN A 904 52.10 -21.11 -23.51
N PHE A 905 51.69 -22.38 -23.49
CA PHE A 905 51.07 -23.00 -22.32
C PHE A 905 51.94 -22.99 -21.08
N ASP A 906 53.24 -23.29 -21.18
CA ASP A 906 54.15 -23.25 -20.03
C ASP A 906 54.25 -21.86 -19.40
N GLN A 907 54.23 -20.80 -20.21
CA GLN A 907 54.28 -19.42 -19.73
C GLN A 907 52.95 -19.03 -19.05
N VAL A 908 51.81 -19.40 -19.64
CA VAL A 908 50.49 -19.16 -19.05
C VAL A 908 50.34 -19.95 -17.75
N LEU A 909 50.70 -21.23 -17.73
CA LEU A 909 50.59 -22.10 -16.57
C LEU A 909 51.49 -21.62 -15.41
N ALA A 910 52.64 -21.02 -15.69
CA ALA A 910 53.51 -20.45 -14.66
C ALA A 910 52.83 -19.32 -13.86
N LEU A 911 51.85 -18.62 -14.44
CA LEU A 911 51.11 -17.55 -13.76
C LEU A 911 50.31 -18.06 -12.55
N LYS A 912 49.92 -19.34 -12.52
CA LYS A 912 49.17 -19.93 -11.39
C LYS A 912 49.96 -19.91 -10.07
N ASN A 913 51.28 -19.76 -10.15
CA ASN A 913 52.14 -19.67 -8.98
C ASN A 913 51.95 -18.33 -8.24
N LYS A 914 51.30 -17.34 -8.87
CA LYS A 914 50.78 -16.13 -8.22
C LYS A 914 49.40 -16.46 -7.63
N PRO A 915 49.20 -16.47 -6.30
CA PRO A 915 47.96 -16.90 -5.68
C PRO A 915 46.71 -16.21 -6.24
N GLU A 916 46.78 -14.90 -6.49
CA GLU A 916 45.67 -14.09 -7.00
C GLU A 916 45.25 -14.47 -8.42
N TYR A 917 46.12 -15.09 -9.21
CA TYR A 917 45.84 -15.48 -10.60
C TYR A 917 45.47 -16.94 -10.73
N ARG A 918 45.68 -17.74 -9.68
CA ARG A 918 45.61 -19.19 -9.74
C ARG A 918 44.27 -19.68 -10.26
N ASP A 919 43.18 -19.14 -9.73
CA ASP A 919 41.83 -19.59 -10.05
C ASP A 919 41.52 -19.39 -11.54
N ASN A 920 41.81 -18.20 -12.09
CA ASN A 920 41.60 -17.94 -13.52
C ASN A 920 42.50 -18.80 -14.43
N ILE A 921 43.71 -19.14 -13.99
CA ILE A 921 44.57 -20.05 -14.76
C ILE A 921 44.01 -21.48 -14.73
N LEU A 922 43.46 -21.92 -13.60
CA LEU A 922 42.78 -23.21 -13.50
C LEU A 922 41.51 -23.23 -14.35
N ASP A 923 40.73 -22.15 -14.39
CA ASP A 923 39.58 -22.00 -15.28
C ASP A 923 40.00 -22.14 -16.75
N ILE A 924 41.05 -21.43 -17.19
CA ILE A 924 41.58 -21.55 -18.55
C ILE A 924 42.05 -22.99 -18.86
N VAL A 925 42.67 -23.68 -17.90
CA VAL A 925 43.05 -25.09 -18.06
C VAL A 925 41.82 -25.99 -18.18
N SER A 926 40.75 -25.70 -17.41
CA SER A 926 39.47 -26.38 -17.50
C SER A 926 38.80 -26.15 -18.87
N ASP A 927 38.81 -24.91 -19.38
CA ASP A 927 38.32 -24.55 -20.72
C ASP A 927 39.05 -25.35 -21.81
N MET A 928 40.38 -25.47 -21.71
CA MET A 928 41.18 -26.29 -22.63
C MET A 928 40.80 -27.77 -22.63
N ILE A 929 40.29 -28.31 -21.51
CA ILE A 929 39.85 -29.71 -21.40
C ILE A 929 38.46 -29.90 -22.03
N ASN A 930 37.59 -28.88 -21.96
CA ASN A 930 36.19 -28.95 -22.38
C ASN A 930 35.94 -28.51 -23.83
N GLU A 931 36.93 -27.92 -24.50
CA GLU A 931 36.83 -27.42 -25.89
C GLU A 931 36.52 -28.52 -26.93
N LYS A 932 35.81 -28.17 -28.03
CA LYS A 932 35.45 -29.11 -29.13
C LYS A 932 36.67 -29.80 -29.78
N ASN A 933 37.86 -29.20 -29.70
CA ASN A 933 39.15 -29.75 -30.15
C ASN A 933 40.00 -30.40 -29.02
N ARG A 934 39.33 -30.97 -28.02
CA ARG A 934 39.89 -31.59 -26.81
C ARG A 934 41.14 -32.45 -27.03
N SER A 935 41.22 -33.22 -28.11
CA SER A 935 42.31 -34.18 -28.32
C SER A 935 43.70 -33.53 -28.39
N LYS A 936 43.82 -32.33 -28.96
CA LYS A 936 45.09 -31.61 -29.10
C LYS A 936 45.56 -30.98 -27.79
N TYR A 937 44.65 -30.35 -27.05
CA TYR A 937 44.99 -29.65 -25.81
C TYR A 937 45.19 -30.61 -24.65
N LEU A 938 44.36 -31.65 -24.54
CA LEU A 938 44.44 -32.62 -23.45
C LEU A 938 45.82 -33.28 -23.34
N ALA A 939 46.47 -33.61 -24.45
CA ALA A 939 47.83 -34.16 -24.44
C ALA A 939 48.84 -33.20 -23.78
N GLN A 940 48.75 -31.91 -24.11
CA GLN A 940 49.62 -30.86 -23.55
C GLN A 940 49.34 -30.62 -22.06
N VAL A 941 48.07 -30.60 -21.67
CA VAL A 941 47.65 -30.46 -20.26
C VAL A 941 48.13 -31.67 -19.45
N LYS A 942 47.98 -32.91 -19.97
CA LYS A 942 48.49 -34.14 -19.34
C LYS A 942 50.01 -34.12 -19.13
N ASN A 943 50.78 -33.62 -20.11
CA ASN A 943 52.23 -33.50 -19.99
C ASN A 943 52.67 -32.54 -18.85
N SER A 944 51.77 -31.68 -18.38
CA SER A 944 52.02 -30.74 -17.27
C SER A 944 51.27 -31.09 -15.99
N ARG A 945 50.78 -32.32 -15.85
CA ARG A 945 49.94 -32.76 -14.72
C ARG A 945 50.56 -32.42 -13.36
N ASP A 946 51.86 -32.67 -13.17
CA ASP A 946 52.53 -32.47 -11.89
C ASP A 946 52.58 -30.97 -11.54
N LYS A 947 52.83 -30.13 -12.56
CA LYS A 947 52.79 -28.67 -12.39
C LYS A 947 51.39 -28.20 -12.02
N ILE A 948 50.35 -28.66 -12.71
CA ILE A 948 48.94 -28.22 -12.52
C ILE A 948 48.42 -28.62 -11.14
N THR A 949 48.74 -29.84 -10.70
CA THR A 949 48.18 -30.45 -9.48
C THR A 949 48.92 -30.15 -8.19
N ALA A 950 50.10 -29.53 -8.28
CA ALA A 950 51.01 -29.31 -7.15
C ALA A 950 50.37 -28.63 -5.92
N THR A 951 49.37 -27.76 -6.11
CA THR A 951 48.72 -27.00 -5.03
C THR A 951 47.30 -27.47 -4.71
N ALA A 952 46.76 -28.47 -5.43
CA ALA A 952 45.34 -28.82 -5.35
C ALA A 952 44.85 -29.11 -3.92
N LEU A 953 45.58 -29.92 -3.15
CA LEU A 953 45.20 -30.21 -1.76
C LEU A 953 45.38 -29.00 -0.83
N THR A 954 46.36 -28.14 -1.08
CA THR A 954 46.58 -26.92 -0.31
C THR A 954 45.44 -25.93 -0.54
N ASP A 955 45.04 -25.75 -1.80
CA ASP A 955 43.94 -24.87 -2.18
C ASP A 955 42.61 -25.39 -1.58
N LEU A 956 42.35 -26.71 -1.67
CA LEU A 956 41.18 -27.33 -1.05
C LEU A 956 41.14 -27.17 0.48
N ASN A 957 42.26 -27.40 1.16
CA ASN A 957 42.31 -27.24 2.62
C ASN A 957 42.11 -25.78 3.05
N THR A 958 42.56 -24.82 2.23
CA THR A 958 42.32 -23.39 2.48
C THR A 958 40.84 -23.07 2.32
N TYR A 959 40.23 -23.54 1.22
CA TYR A 959 38.81 -23.37 0.94
C TYR A 959 37.93 -23.92 2.08
N LEU A 960 38.18 -25.15 2.53
CA LEU A 960 37.38 -25.81 3.57
C LEU A 960 37.52 -25.17 4.97
N LYS A 961 38.53 -24.32 5.21
CA LYS A 961 38.75 -23.63 6.50
C LYS A 961 38.05 -22.28 6.59
N ASP A 962 37.70 -21.69 5.45
CA ASP A 962 37.16 -20.35 5.37
C ASP A 962 35.63 -20.40 5.35
N THR A 963 35.00 -20.14 6.50
CA THR A 963 33.53 -20.22 6.65
C THR A 963 32.79 -19.08 5.96
N GLU A 964 33.50 -18.06 5.45
CA GLU A 964 32.93 -16.87 4.80
C GLU A 964 33.19 -16.82 3.28
N ASN A 965 33.92 -17.78 2.71
CA ASN A 965 34.31 -17.75 1.30
C ASN A 965 33.21 -18.27 0.37
N GLU A 966 32.62 -17.38 -0.42
CA GLU A 966 31.60 -17.70 -1.41
C GLU A 966 32.17 -18.12 -2.79
N ASP A 967 33.47 -17.93 -3.06
CA ASP A 967 34.06 -18.20 -4.39
C ASP A 967 34.65 -19.62 -4.49
N ALA A 968 33.88 -20.52 -5.10
CA ALA A 968 34.24 -21.93 -5.31
C ALA A 968 34.85 -22.22 -6.70
N SER A 969 35.15 -21.20 -7.50
CA SER A 969 35.57 -21.34 -8.92
C SER A 969 36.72 -22.34 -9.12
N SER A 970 37.81 -22.21 -8.37
CA SER A 970 38.95 -23.11 -8.49
C SER A 970 38.67 -24.54 -8.06
N MET A 971 37.73 -24.76 -7.13
CA MET A 971 37.33 -26.11 -6.72
C MET A 971 36.60 -26.82 -7.85
N TYR A 972 35.69 -26.13 -8.54
CA TYR A 972 35.04 -26.64 -9.75
C TYR A 972 36.05 -26.94 -10.86
N ALA A 973 37.02 -26.04 -11.08
CA ALA A 973 38.09 -26.28 -12.04
C ALA A 973 38.90 -27.56 -11.68
N TYR A 974 39.31 -27.74 -10.42
CA TYR A 974 40.01 -28.96 -10.00
C TYR A 974 39.18 -30.24 -10.17
N LEU A 975 37.88 -30.20 -9.85
CA LEU A 975 36.99 -31.35 -10.03
C LEU A 975 36.89 -31.78 -11.50
N ASN A 976 37.01 -30.85 -12.44
CA ASN A 976 37.10 -31.18 -13.87
C ASN A 976 38.51 -31.63 -14.29
N ILE A 977 39.56 -30.98 -13.79
CA ILE A 977 40.95 -31.20 -14.19
C ILE A 977 41.51 -32.54 -13.69
N LEU A 978 41.37 -32.84 -12.40
CA LEU A 978 41.98 -34.02 -11.78
C LEU A 978 41.65 -35.35 -12.47
N PRO A 979 40.37 -35.67 -12.79
CA PRO A 979 40.07 -36.89 -13.53
C PRO A 979 40.63 -36.87 -14.96
N ALA A 980 40.66 -35.71 -15.62
CA ALA A 980 41.19 -35.58 -16.98
C ALA A 980 42.71 -35.78 -17.06
N LEU A 981 43.43 -35.62 -15.95
CA LEU A 981 44.89 -35.80 -15.84
C LEU A 981 45.32 -37.24 -15.48
N ASP A 982 44.37 -38.15 -15.27
CA ASP A 982 44.63 -39.53 -14.83
C ASP A 982 45.45 -39.60 -13.52
N VAL A 983 45.09 -38.80 -12.51
CA VAL A 983 45.73 -38.78 -11.17
C VAL A 983 44.83 -39.38 -10.07
N PRO A 984 44.46 -40.67 -10.15
CA PRO A 984 43.38 -41.26 -9.35
C PRO A 984 43.59 -41.15 -7.83
N ASN A 985 44.83 -41.27 -7.34
CA ASN A 985 45.12 -41.12 -5.91
C ASN A 985 44.79 -39.71 -5.39
N LEU A 986 45.17 -38.68 -6.17
CA LEU A 986 44.89 -37.30 -5.82
C LEU A 986 43.39 -36.99 -5.95
N THR A 987 42.76 -37.46 -7.04
CA THR A 987 41.30 -37.33 -7.23
C THR A 987 40.54 -37.98 -6.08
N ASP A 988 40.97 -39.15 -5.60
CA ASP A 988 40.33 -39.84 -4.48
C ASP A 988 40.43 -39.05 -3.18
N VAL A 989 41.63 -38.55 -2.83
CA VAL A 989 41.84 -37.74 -1.62
C VAL A 989 41.05 -36.43 -1.69
N PHE A 990 41.07 -35.74 -2.83
CA PHE A 990 40.40 -34.45 -3.05
C PHE A 990 38.88 -34.59 -2.91
N THR A 991 38.28 -35.54 -3.63
CA THR A 991 36.83 -35.74 -3.63
C THR A 991 36.31 -36.30 -2.31
N LYS A 992 37.06 -37.17 -1.61
CA LYS A 992 36.69 -37.67 -0.27
C LYS A 992 36.55 -36.53 0.74
N LYS A 993 37.44 -35.54 0.71
CA LYS A 993 37.37 -34.38 1.61
C LYS A 993 36.13 -33.53 1.36
N ILE A 994 35.83 -33.21 0.09
CA ILE A 994 34.62 -32.47 -0.28
C ILE A 994 33.35 -33.20 0.19
N ILE A 995 33.30 -34.53 0.02
CA ILE A 995 32.17 -35.34 0.44
C ILE A 995 32.05 -35.40 1.97
N ALA A 996 33.16 -35.55 2.69
CA ALA A 996 33.17 -35.65 4.16
C ALA A 996 32.74 -34.35 4.85
N ASP A 997 33.20 -33.19 4.38
CA ASP A 997 32.85 -31.88 4.94
C ASP A 997 31.48 -31.37 4.46
N THR A 998 30.74 -32.20 3.71
CA THR A 998 29.34 -31.98 3.30
C THR A 998 29.10 -30.64 2.59
N VAL A 999 29.98 -30.23 1.67
CA VAL A 999 29.82 -28.97 0.93
C VAL A 999 28.72 -29.14 -0.13
N PRO A 1000 27.44 -28.74 0.12
CA PRO A 1000 26.30 -29.34 -0.57
C PRO A 1000 26.28 -29.07 -2.08
N TYR A 1001 26.74 -27.89 -2.49
CA TYR A 1001 26.76 -27.43 -3.88
C TYR A 1001 27.90 -28.03 -4.74
N MET A 1002 28.88 -28.71 -4.13
CA MET A 1002 29.98 -29.37 -4.86
C MET A 1002 29.87 -30.89 -4.92
N LEU A 1003 28.89 -31.49 -4.22
CA LEU A 1003 28.74 -32.95 -4.14
C LEU A 1003 28.57 -33.58 -5.53
N THR A 1004 27.73 -33.02 -6.39
CA THR A 1004 27.47 -33.55 -7.74
C THR A 1004 28.75 -33.60 -8.57
N GLN A 1005 29.54 -32.52 -8.56
CA GLN A 1005 30.78 -32.45 -9.34
C GLN A 1005 31.88 -33.35 -8.76
N ALA A 1006 31.92 -33.51 -7.42
CA ALA A 1006 32.81 -34.49 -6.79
C ALA A 1006 32.47 -35.93 -7.20
N LEU A 1007 31.19 -36.28 -7.27
CA LEU A 1007 30.75 -37.59 -7.77
C LEU A 1007 31.11 -37.78 -9.25
N CYS A 1008 30.86 -36.77 -10.09
CA CYS A 1008 31.23 -36.80 -11.50
C CYS A 1008 32.73 -37.03 -11.69
N ALA A 1009 33.57 -36.37 -10.89
CA ALA A 1009 35.02 -36.56 -10.90
C ALA A 1009 35.42 -37.99 -10.50
N ARG A 1010 34.78 -38.57 -9.48
CA ARG A 1010 35.02 -39.97 -9.06
C ARG A 1010 34.63 -40.97 -10.15
N ILE A 1011 33.48 -40.77 -10.80
CA ILE A 1011 33.01 -41.61 -11.92
C ILE A 1011 34.01 -41.57 -13.08
N LYS A 1012 34.38 -40.36 -13.52
CA LYS A 1012 35.36 -40.14 -14.60
C LYS A 1012 36.73 -40.76 -14.28
N ALA A 1013 37.13 -40.78 -13.01
CA ALA A 1013 38.38 -41.41 -12.55
C ALA A 1013 38.26 -42.91 -12.21
N ASN A 1014 37.09 -43.54 -12.42
CA ASN A 1014 36.80 -44.93 -12.06
C ASN A 1014 37.08 -45.26 -10.57
N LEU A 1015 36.76 -44.33 -9.67
CA LEU A 1015 36.89 -44.48 -8.23
C LEU A 1015 35.59 -44.99 -7.58
N PRO A 1016 35.65 -45.65 -6.40
CA PRO A 1016 34.45 -46.08 -5.69
C PRO A 1016 33.52 -44.91 -5.34
N VAL A 1017 32.22 -45.07 -5.51
CA VAL A 1017 31.21 -44.05 -5.19
C VAL A 1017 30.30 -44.57 -4.08
N ASP A 1018 29.93 -43.72 -3.12
CA ASP A 1018 28.91 -44.07 -2.12
C ASP A 1018 27.57 -44.24 -2.84
N GLN A 1019 27.02 -45.46 -2.79
CA GLN A 1019 25.82 -45.81 -3.54
C GLN A 1019 24.59 -45.02 -3.07
N LYS A 1020 24.46 -44.76 -1.76
CA LYS A 1020 23.31 -44.03 -1.21
C LYS A 1020 23.34 -42.57 -1.67
N LEU A 1021 24.52 -41.96 -1.66
CA LEU A 1021 24.71 -40.60 -2.17
C LEU A 1021 24.48 -40.53 -3.69
N LEU A 1022 24.98 -41.51 -4.45
CA LEU A 1022 24.75 -41.61 -5.89
C LEU A 1022 23.27 -41.74 -6.23
N ASP A 1023 22.55 -42.63 -5.55
CA ASP A 1023 21.11 -42.85 -5.77
C ASP A 1023 20.33 -41.56 -5.50
N THR A 1024 20.66 -40.86 -4.41
CA THR A 1024 20.04 -39.57 -4.03
C THR A 1024 20.24 -38.51 -5.12
N GLN A 1025 21.45 -38.41 -5.67
CA GLN A 1025 21.79 -37.41 -6.69
C GLN A 1025 21.25 -37.80 -8.08
N LEU A 1026 21.08 -39.09 -8.36
CA LEU A 1026 20.40 -39.54 -9.58
C LEU A 1026 18.88 -39.34 -9.50
N ASP A 1027 18.26 -39.33 -8.32
CA ASP A 1027 16.82 -39.09 -8.20
C ASP A 1027 16.43 -37.64 -8.58
N SER A 1028 17.31 -36.64 -8.39
CA SER A 1028 17.05 -35.23 -8.73
C SER A 1028 17.38 -34.88 -10.20
N LEU A 1029 16.45 -34.21 -10.90
CA LEU A 1029 16.66 -33.75 -12.29
C LEU A 1029 17.80 -32.72 -12.42
N SER A 1030 18.00 -31.88 -11.41
CA SER A 1030 19.04 -30.84 -11.43
C SER A 1030 20.46 -31.39 -11.35
N THR A 1031 20.65 -32.62 -10.86
CA THR A 1031 21.98 -33.24 -10.67
C THR A 1031 22.18 -34.49 -11.53
N ARG A 1032 21.09 -35.15 -11.94
CA ARG A 1032 21.12 -36.39 -12.74
C ARG A 1032 21.84 -36.21 -14.07
N TYR A 1033 21.67 -35.09 -14.75
CA TYR A 1033 22.23 -34.85 -16.09
C TYR A 1033 23.76 -34.92 -16.10
N ASP A 1034 24.40 -34.17 -15.20
CA ASP A 1034 25.87 -34.16 -15.06
C ASP A 1034 26.43 -35.54 -14.73
N ILE A 1035 25.74 -36.29 -13.85
CA ILE A 1035 26.15 -37.64 -13.45
C ILE A 1035 26.04 -38.62 -14.62
N LEU A 1036 24.96 -38.58 -15.40
CA LEU A 1036 24.81 -39.43 -16.58
C LEU A 1036 25.86 -39.09 -17.65
N LEU A 1037 26.13 -37.80 -17.89
CA LEU A 1037 27.23 -37.38 -18.75
C LEU A 1037 28.58 -37.90 -18.27
N ALA A 1038 28.83 -37.89 -16.96
CA ALA A 1038 30.06 -38.43 -16.39
C ALA A 1038 30.18 -39.96 -16.62
N PHE A 1039 29.09 -40.73 -16.50
CA PHE A 1039 29.09 -42.16 -16.80
C PHE A 1039 29.28 -42.43 -18.30
N ASP A 1040 28.66 -41.66 -19.18
CA ASP A 1040 28.85 -41.76 -20.62
C ASP A 1040 30.30 -41.46 -21.02
N ASP A 1041 30.87 -40.37 -20.50
CA ASP A 1041 32.28 -40.00 -20.68
C ASP A 1041 33.25 -41.08 -20.22
N ALA A 1042 32.94 -41.73 -19.10
CA ALA A 1042 33.73 -42.82 -18.56
C ALA A 1042 33.49 -44.16 -19.28
N LYS A 1043 32.54 -44.23 -20.22
CA LYS A 1043 32.05 -45.45 -20.86
C LYS A 1043 31.53 -46.50 -19.87
N GLN A 1044 30.81 -46.04 -18.84
CA GLN A 1044 30.31 -46.82 -17.70
C GLN A 1044 28.77 -46.75 -17.56
N MET A 1045 28.05 -46.55 -18.67
CA MET A 1045 26.57 -46.49 -18.67
C MET A 1045 25.90 -47.80 -18.22
N ASP A 1046 26.62 -48.91 -18.23
CA ASP A 1046 26.19 -50.19 -17.67
C ASP A 1046 25.95 -50.10 -16.14
N LYS A 1047 26.71 -49.26 -15.43
CA LYS A 1047 26.59 -49.04 -13.98
C LYS A 1047 25.42 -48.15 -13.57
N VAL A 1048 24.78 -47.46 -14.52
CA VAL A 1048 23.60 -46.63 -14.25
C VAL A 1048 22.37 -47.53 -14.01
N PRO A 1049 21.59 -47.32 -12.93
CA PRO A 1049 20.36 -48.07 -12.71
C PRO A 1049 19.38 -47.98 -13.89
N ALA A 1050 18.75 -49.11 -14.25
CA ALA A 1050 17.89 -49.21 -15.43
C ALA A 1050 16.73 -48.19 -15.45
N LYS A 1051 16.22 -47.78 -14.28
CA LYS A 1051 15.14 -46.79 -14.18
C LYS A 1051 15.48 -45.44 -14.85
N TYR A 1052 16.74 -45.03 -14.84
CA TYR A 1052 17.17 -43.75 -15.41
C TYR A 1052 17.59 -43.84 -16.89
N LYS A 1053 17.66 -45.06 -17.44
CA LYS A 1053 18.08 -45.31 -18.84
C LYS A 1053 16.92 -45.42 -19.82
N LYS A 1054 15.68 -45.33 -19.33
CA LYS A 1054 14.50 -45.35 -20.21
C LYS A 1054 14.49 -44.10 -21.09
N HIS A 1055 14.08 -44.26 -22.35
CA HIS A 1055 14.04 -43.16 -23.33
C HIS A 1055 13.19 -41.98 -22.84
N GLU A 1056 12.04 -42.25 -22.21
CA GLU A 1056 11.17 -41.21 -21.62
C GLU A 1056 11.85 -40.41 -20.50
N GLU A 1057 12.64 -41.07 -19.65
CA GLU A 1057 13.35 -40.43 -18.55
C GLU A 1057 14.55 -39.61 -19.04
N ILE A 1058 15.23 -40.08 -20.09
CA ILE A 1058 16.33 -39.34 -20.71
C ILE A 1058 15.79 -38.16 -21.51
N ALA A 1059 14.70 -38.34 -22.26
CA ALA A 1059 14.01 -37.25 -22.95
C ALA A 1059 13.56 -36.17 -21.97
N LYS A 1060 12.97 -36.56 -20.83
CA LYS A 1060 12.58 -35.63 -19.77
C LYS A 1060 13.77 -34.84 -19.23
N LEU A 1061 14.89 -35.53 -19.00
CA LEU A 1061 16.11 -34.92 -18.48
C LEU A 1061 16.76 -33.95 -19.49
N MET A 1062 16.83 -34.34 -20.76
CA MET A 1062 17.35 -33.50 -21.84
C MET A 1062 16.48 -32.25 -22.02
N PHE A 1063 15.15 -32.42 -22.03
CA PHE A 1063 14.22 -31.31 -22.14
C PHE A 1063 14.29 -30.36 -20.94
N TYR A 1064 14.40 -30.89 -19.70
CA TYR A 1064 14.58 -30.08 -18.50
C TYR A 1064 15.83 -29.19 -18.56
N ASN A 1065 16.95 -29.71 -19.07
CA ASN A 1065 18.19 -28.95 -19.18
C ASN A 1065 18.18 -27.97 -20.36
N TYR A 1066 17.55 -28.32 -21.48
CA TYR A 1066 17.28 -27.39 -22.57
C TYR A 1066 16.53 -26.15 -22.08
N LEU A 1067 15.45 -26.33 -21.30
CA LEU A 1067 14.68 -25.22 -20.74
C LEU A 1067 15.51 -24.31 -19.83
N GLY A 1068 16.36 -24.89 -18.98
CA GLY A 1068 17.28 -24.13 -18.12
C GLY A 1068 18.35 -23.34 -18.87
N MET A 1069 18.70 -23.75 -20.10
CA MET A 1069 19.64 -23.00 -20.94
C MET A 1069 18.99 -21.90 -21.75
N GLU A 1070 17.77 -22.13 -22.26
CA GLU A 1070 17.04 -21.16 -23.08
C GLU A 1070 16.35 -20.08 -22.22
N ASN A 1071 15.90 -20.42 -21.01
CA ASN A 1071 15.20 -19.49 -20.13
C ASN A 1071 15.52 -19.73 -18.65
N ASP A 1072 14.72 -20.55 -17.95
CA ASP A 1072 14.92 -20.94 -16.55
C ASP A 1072 14.51 -22.41 -16.35
N TYR A 1073 14.86 -23.02 -15.21
CA TYR A 1073 14.43 -24.38 -14.90
C TYR A 1073 12.93 -24.42 -14.56
N PRO A 1074 12.15 -25.34 -15.15
CA PRO A 1074 10.70 -25.38 -14.93
C PRO A 1074 10.37 -25.90 -13.53
N GLU A 1075 9.30 -25.36 -12.92
CA GLU A 1075 8.82 -25.82 -11.62
C GLU A 1075 8.25 -27.23 -11.66
N THR A 1076 7.54 -27.56 -12.74
CA THR A 1076 7.04 -28.90 -13.00
C THR A 1076 7.31 -29.27 -14.44
N ILE A 1077 7.56 -30.55 -14.66
CA ILE A 1077 7.75 -31.16 -15.97
C ILE A 1077 7.17 -32.57 -15.92
N SER A 1078 6.22 -32.85 -16.81
CA SER A 1078 5.49 -34.11 -16.89
C SER A 1078 5.40 -34.58 -18.33
N LEU A 1079 5.52 -35.89 -18.55
CA LEU A 1079 5.33 -36.48 -19.87
C LEU A 1079 3.84 -36.39 -20.22
N LEU A 1080 3.52 -35.84 -21.39
CA LEU A 1080 2.16 -35.88 -21.96
C LEU A 1080 1.94 -37.21 -22.65
N ASP A 1081 2.70 -37.49 -23.71
CA ASP A 1081 2.66 -38.75 -24.43
C ASP A 1081 3.88 -38.93 -25.33
N LYS A 1082 4.00 -40.13 -25.89
CA LYS A 1082 4.89 -40.46 -27.00
C LYS A 1082 4.24 -40.08 -28.33
N VAL A 1083 4.99 -39.38 -29.20
CA VAL A 1083 4.52 -38.92 -30.52
C VAL A 1083 5.37 -39.57 -31.61
N GLU A 1084 4.74 -40.29 -32.54
CA GLU A 1084 5.41 -40.90 -33.69
C GLU A 1084 5.24 -40.00 -34.93
N VAL A 1085 6.35 -39.58 -35.54
CA VAL A 1085 6.38 -38.78 -36.76
C VAL A 1085 7.41 -39.37 -37.71
N ASN A 1086 7.03 -39.65 -38.97
CA ASN A 1086 7.92 -40.20 -40.00
C ASN A 1086 8.69 -41.48 -39.59
N GLY A 1087 8.09 -42.32 -38.73
CA GLY A 1087 8.72 -43.56 -38.22
C GLY A 1087 9.77 -43.35 -37.13
N LYS A 1088 9.87 -42.13 -36.59
CA LYS A 1088 10.72 -41.75 -35.47
C LYS A 1088 9.87 -41.43 -34.23
N THR A 1089 10.38 -41.80 -33.06
CA THR A 1089 9.72 -41.56 -31.78
C THR A 1089 10.18 -40.26 -31.12
N TYR A 1090 9.24 -39.43 -30.69
CA TYR A 1090 9.45 -38.22 -29.89
C TYR A 1090 8.66 -38.30 -28.58
N TYR A 1091 9.06 -37.54 -27.58
CA TYR A 1091 8.34 -37.41 -26.31
C TYR A 1091 7.88 -35.96 -26.14
N ALA A 1092 6.59 -35.77 -25.92
CA ALA A 1092 6.01 -34.46 -25.62
C ALA A 1092 5.87 -34.28 -24.11
N PHE A 1093 6.28 -33.12 -23.62
CA PHE A 1093 6.24 -32.76 -22.21
C PHE A 1093 5.38 -31.53 -22.00
N GLU A 1094 4.63 -31.52 -20.91
CA GLU A 1094 4.12 -30.29 -20.33
C GLU A 1094 5.10 -29.79 -19.26
N TYR A 1095 5.31 -28.48 -19.22
CA TYR A 1095 6.17 -27.86 -18.22
C TYR A 1095 5.62 -26.49 -17.79
N SER A 1096 6.10 -25.94 -16.68
CA SER A 1096 5.51 -24.72 -16.12
C SER A 1096 6.49 -23.77 -15.44
N TYR A 1097 6.17 -22.48 -15.45
CA TYR A 1097 6.81 -21.44 -14.66
C TYR A 1097 5.78 -20.68 -13.83
N SER A 1098 6.14 -20.30 -12.59
CA SER A 1098 5.36 -19.34 -11.82
C SER A 1098 5.92 -17.94 -12.03
N GLY A 1099 5.11 -17.08 -12.66
CA GLY A 1099 5.37 -15.64 -12.74
C GLY A 1099 4.42 -14.85 -11.83
N GLU A 1100 4.48 -13.53 -11.91
CA GLU A 1100 3.55 -12.64 -11.20
C GLU A 1100 2.07 -12.95 -11.56
N GLU A 1101 1.82 -13.46 -12.77
CA GLU A 1101 0.52 -13.89 -13.32
C GLU A 1101 0.04 -15.29 -12.86
N GLY A 1102 0.85 -16.01 -12.07
CA GLY A 1102 0.56 -17.37 -11.64
C GLY A 1102 1.29 -18.42 -12.48
N LYS A 1103 0.93 -19.69 -12.28
CA LYS A 1103 1.60 -20.83 -12.90
C LYS A 1103 1.06 -21.05 -14.31
N LYS A 1104 1.87 -20.78 -15.32
CA LYS A 1104 1.55 -21.06 -16.74
C LYS A 1104 2.13 -22.41 -17.15
N THR A 1105 1.42 -23.13 -18.02
CA THR A 1105 1.84 -24.43 -18.53
C THR A 1105 2.05 -24.34 -20.04
N TYR A 1106 3.16 -24.90 -20.50
CA TYR A 1106 3.66 -24.89 -21.86
C TYR A 1106 3.86 -26.32 -22.36
N VAL A 1107 4.09 -26.49 -23.66
CA VAL A 1107 4.43 -27.78 -24.26
C VAL A 1107 5.80 -27.69 -24.92
N GLY A 1108 6.56 -28.76 -24.83
CA GLY A 1108 7.73 -28.94 -25.68
C GLY A 1108 7.95 -30.40 -26.02
N VAL A 1109 8.90 -30.64 -26.90
CA VAL A 1109 9.19 -31.97 -27.44
C VAL A 1109 10.67 -32.25 -27.34
N CYS A 1110 11.02 -33.53 -27.15
CA CYS A 1110 12.39 -34.01 -27.19
C CYS A 1110 12.46 -35.30 -28.03
N GLY A 1111 13.44 -35.41 -28.91
CA GLY A 1111 13.66 -36.54 -29.82
C GLY A 1111 14.32 -36.14 -31.14
N SER A 1112 14.51 -37.05 -32.10
CA SER A 1112 13.98 -38.43 -32.12
C SER A 1112 14.81 -39.44 -31.32
N PHE A 1113 14.14 -40.45 -30.79
CA PHE A 1113 14.73 -41.66 -30.22
C PHE A 1113 14.49 -42.85 -31.16
N ASP A 1114 15.53 -43.64 -31.43
CA ASP A 1114 15.39 -44.90 -32.17
C ASP A 1114 15.06 -46.02 -31.18
N ALA A 1115 13.84 -46.56 -31.26
CA ALA A 1115 13.37 -47.65 -30.39
C ALA A 1115 14.19 -48.94 -30.49
N LYS A 1116 15.08 -49.09 -31.47
CA LYS A 1116 15.98 -50.24 -31.66
C LYS A 1116 17.43 -49.98 -31.25
N ASN A 1117 17.78 -48.75 -30.88
CA ASN A 1117 19.14 -48.37 -30.55
C ASN A 1117 19.24 -47.94 -29.09
N ASP A 1118 19.96 -48.72 -28.29
CA ASP A 1118 20.18 -48.43 -26.86
C ASP A 1118 21.16 -47.26 -26.61
N LYS A 1119 21.79 -46.70 -27.66
CA LYS A 1119 22.70 -45.56 -27.54
C LYS A 1119 21.96 -44.23 -27.66
N ILE A 1120 22.00 -43.44 -26.60
CA ILE A 1120 21.36 -42.12 -26.52
C ILE A 1120 22.43 -41.04 -26.46
N ALA A 1121 22.35 -40.05 -27.35
CA ALA A 1121 23.27 -38.92 -27.37
C ALA A 1121 22.79 -37.84 -26.37
N LEU A 1122 23.41 -37.78 -25.19
CA LEU A 1122 23.02 -36.86 -24.11
C LEU A 1122 23.39 -35.39 -24.37
N ARG A 1123 24.26 -35.10 -25.36
CA ARG A 1123 24.88 -33.78 -25.57
C ARG A 1123 24.15 -32.85 -26.54
N ASP A 1124 23.36 -33.43 -27.44
CA ASP A 1124 22.54 -32.67 -28.36
C ASP A 1124 21.13 -32.79 -27.79
N TYR A 1125 20.69 -31.82 -26.97
CA TYR A 1125 19.42 -31.92 -26.21
C TYR A 1125 18.23 -32.30 -27.09
N ASN A 1126 18.30 -32.08 -28.42
CA ASN A 1126 17.31 -32.51 -29.40
C ASN A 1126 15.90 -32.18 -28.92
N SER A 1127 15.76 -30.95 -28.45
CA SER A 1127 14.63 -30.46 -27.69
C SER A 1127 14.17 -29.14 -28.30
N TYR A 1128 12.87 -28.91 -28.31
CA TYR A 1128 12.31 -27.64 -28.76
C TYR A 1128 11.04 -27.31 -27.99
N SER A 1129 10.89 -26.04 -27.70
CA SER A 1129 9.63 -25.42 -27.29
C SER A 1129 9.59 -24.03 -27.90
N ASP A 1130 8.44 -23.65 -28.42
CA ASP A 1130 8.14 -22.29 -28.86
C ASP A 1130 7.75 -21.37 -27.67
N PHE A 1131 7.73 -21.92 -26.45
CA PHE A 1131 7.27 -21.25 -25.23
C PHE A 1131 5.82 -20.73 -25.34
N GLU A 1132 5.01 -21.35 -26.22
CA GLU A 1132 3.58 -21.07 -26.31
C GLU A 1132 2.80 -21.88 -25.27
N GLU A 1133 1.79 -21.25 -24.67
CA GLU A 1133 0.96 -21.91 -23.65
C GLU A 1133 0.32 -23.18 -24.23
N LYS A 1134 0.17 -24.19 -23.37
CA LYS A 1134 -0.39 -25.48 -23.75
C LYS A 1134 -1.83 -25.31 -24.23
N SER A 1135 -2.07 -25.62 -25.50
CA SER A 1135 -3.41 -25.67 -26.07
C SER A 1135 -4.15 -26.97 -25.72
N ASP A 1136 -5.49 -26.96 -25.85
CA ASP A 1136 -6.30 -28.18 -25.73
C ASP A 1136 -5.91 -29.24 -26.78
N ASP A 1137 -5.45 -28.81 -27.96
CA ASP A 1137 -4.87 -29.65 -29.00
C ASP A 1137 -3.33 -29.66 -28.95
N TRP A 1138 -2.79 -29.98 -27.78
CA TRP A 1138 -1.36 -30.08 -27.53
C TRP A 1138 -0.66 -31.08 -28.48
N LEU A 1139 -1.38 -32.06 -29.04
CA LEU A 1139 -0.81 -33.03 -29.98
C LEU A 1139 -0.47 -32.39 -31.32
N THR A 1140 -1.34 -31.53 -31.87
CA THR A 1140 -1.05 -30.75 -33.08
C THR A 1140 0.06 -29.73 -32.82
N GLN A 1141 0.05 -29.08 -31.65
CA GLN A 1141 1.13 -28.19 -31.20
C GLN A 1141 2.48 -28.93 -31.17
N ALA A 1142 2.54 -30.10 -30.53
CA ALA A 1142 3.72 -30.95 -30.47
C ALA A 1142 4.21 -31.39 -31.86
N LYS A 1143 3.32 -31.78 -32.78
CA LYS A 1143 3.70 -32.14 -34.16
C LYS A 1143 4.29 -30.96 -34.94
N THR A 1144 3.80 -29.74 -34.69
CA THR A 1144 4.34 -28.51 -35.30
C THR A 1144 5.75 -28.25 -34.79
N MET A 1145 5.96 -28.36 -33.47
CA MET A 1145 7.28 -28.26 -32.84
C MET A 1145 8.27 -29.33 -33.33
N ILE A 1146 7.82 -30.58 -33.54
CA ILE A 1146 8.66 -31.64 -34.11
C ILE A 1146 9.13 -31.27 -35.51
N LYS A 1147 8.26 -30.65 -36.33
CA LYS A 1147 8.65 -30.22 -37.67
C LYS A 1147 9.75 -29.14 -37.62
N VAL A 1148 9.63 -28.17 -36.72
CA VAL A 1148 10.66 -27.14 -36.51
C VAL A 1148 11.97 -27.76 -35.98
N LEU A 1149 11.88 -28.74 -35.09
CA LEU A 1149 13.05 -29.47 -34.58
C LEU A 1149 13.75 -30.33 -35.66
N GLU A 1150 13.06 -30.72 -36.73
CA GLU A 1150 13.64 -31.44 -37.88
C GLU A 1150 14.24 -30.52 -38.97
N GLU A 1151 13.89 -29.22 -38.97
CA GLU A 1151 14.38 -28.18 -39.90
C GLU A 1151 15.71 -27.56 -39.42
#